data_AF-A0A5J5A0C2-F1
#
_entry.id   AF-A0A5J5A0C2-F1
#
_cell.length_a   1.000
_cell.length_b   1.000
_cell.length_c   1.000
_cell.angle_alpha   90.00
_cell.angle_beta   90.00
_cell.angle_gamma   90.00
#
_symmetry.space_group_name_H-M   'P 1'
#
loop_
_entity.id
_entity.type
_entity.pdbx_description
1 polymer ?
#
loop_
_entity_poly.entity_id
_entity_poly.type
_entity_poly.pdbx_seq_one_letter_code
_entity_poly.pdbx_strand_id
1 'polypeptide(L)'
;MADPSIEVPLPPSVEAMLLKICHAQSQQPANIAARRELASLGEQMSLRILKDISASTIRKTLSAFVVYMARKKAFLILSYLRGKRPEDFMTEQEILSWKDLPMKRFESKVWDAYGHRCCDETDRREYSDWDSGKTYLYKCHVYADGSYIFKGPYLNTTRTHLQRELGDDNVLIVKFAEEANDVYIKIANEGILVGPRRYRFFVFKDGGKEVKNDPTSSSVNCYFVRMESIALWDEGTPKKTVHEARCHFMHVHMVPSMAKYMARFSLVLSTTIKLKVDFASLCIETIEDIPCHDENDCRVLSEDGKPLIHTDGTGYISEDLALKCPKDFYNAKYINDENFKRFLDCVNNEEGSLGLRVSEARTREPPLLMQVRLFNNGCAVKGTLLINKKLPPRTIQVRPSMVKVETDSKLLGTTRNSLEIVRVSNRPKEAFLSKNLIALLSYGGVPKEYFLEILTNALQDTQNVYFNKRAALRVALNHGEIDDDFMATRMILSGIPLNEPCLQHRLSGLATKERKGLKGGKLPISESFYLMGTVDPTGVLKHDQVSVILDHGPLLGKARDLWPAKLQMVILMVTCTGSPETLSCWIVSRHVNLGNERSILHQMHITKSPASFQLRNWKNELFRMFLSTRFQPSDNAGVAANSWLAFMDRLLILGDASAGEKACMKDTMLKLVDLYYDALDAPKSGKRVEVPNEYKAEKYPHYMERKEKSYKSTSVLGLIYDKVNSFESEDMTVKEVWKLPSFDVEIPEACLQLWKERYDEYRSEMKKALKTDSESKNDFANEVIKKYKRLLYDAEELEESEKKEEEIFNEALAIYNVTYDYAMGIQDVGKCRYAWKVAGSALCKLYVKKQREKIIVCSQSVLRELFK
;
A
#
# COMPACT_ATOMS: atom_id res chain seq x y z
N MET A 1 56.92 -10.83 30.33
CA MET A 1 55.71 -9.98 30.29
C MET A 1 54.80 -10.57 29.23
N ALA A 2 53.65 -11.12 29.62
CA ALA A 2 52.67 -11.64 28.66
C ALA A 2 51.95 -10.46 28.01
N ASP A 3 51.80 -10.50 26.69
CA ASP A 3 51.04 -9.51 25.92
C ASP A 3 49.56 -9.55 26.36
N PRO A 4 48.97 -8.41 26.79
CA PRO A 4 47.56 -8.34 27.23
C PRO A 4 46.54 -8.70 26.13
N SER A 5 46.96 -8.98 24.90
CA SER A 5 46.10 -9.49 23.81
C SER A 5 45.66 -10.97 23.96
N ILE A 6 46.20 -11.72 24.95
CA ILE A 6 46.02 -13.18 25.12
C ILE A 6 44.95 -13.55 26.17
N GLU A 7 43.94 -12.72 26.42
CA GLU A 7 42.87 -13.09 27.37
C GLU A 7 41.71 -13.90 26.75
N VAL A 8 41.69 -14.07 25.42
CA VAL A 8 40.61 -14.80 24.72
C VAL A 8 41.22 -15.88 23.84
N PRO A 9 41.15 -17.17 24.24
CA PRO A 9 41.72 -18.25 23.46
C PRO A 9 40.95 -18.42 22.14
N LEU A 10 41.66 -18.36 21.01
CA LEU A 10 41.12 -18.64 19.69
C LEU A 10 41.62 -20.01 19.18
N PRO A 11 40.88 -20.69 18.30
CA PRO A 11 41.35 -21.93 17.68
C PRO A 11 42.66 -21.70 16.89
N PRO A 12 43.63 -22.64 16.92
CA PRO A 12 44.96 -22.46 16.31
C PRO A 12 44.93 -22.07 14.84
N SER A 13 43.95 -22.59 14.08
CA SER A 13 43.79 -22.25 12.67
C SER A 13 43.37 -20.79 12.43
N VAL A 14 42.47 -20.26 13.28
CA VAL A 14 42.01 -18.86 13.25
C VAL A 14 43.16 -17.93 13.60
N GLU A 15 43.95 -18.31 14.60
CA GLU A 15 45.11 -17.55 15.04
C GLU A 15 46.21 -17.51 13.97
N ALA A 16 46.47 -18.64 13.31
CA ALA A 16 47.36 -18.70 12.15
C ALA A 16 46.88 -17.82 10.98
N MET A 17 45.57 -17.74 10.74
CA MET A 17 45.01 -16.92 9.68
C MET A 17 45.01 -15.42 10.01
N LEU A 18 44.76 -15.05 11.27
CA LEU A 18 44.95 -13.68 11.76
C LEU A 18 46.40 -13.23 11.57
N LEU A 19 47.35 -14.05 12.01
CA LEU A 19 48.78 -13.78 11.85
C LEU A 19 49.17 -13.67 10.37
N LYS A 20 48.62 -14.52 9.50
CA LYS A 20 48.84 -14.46 8.05
C LYS A 20 48.35 -13.15 7.46
N ILE A 21 47.20 -12.64 7.89
CA ILE A 21 46.65 -11.35 7.43
C ILE A 21 47.44 -10.18 8.00
N CYS A 22 47.80 -10.23 9.28
CA CYS A 22 48.69 -9.25 9.92
C CYS A 22 50.02 -9.12 9.18
N HIS A 23 50.64 -10.25 8.81
CA HIS A 23 51.88 -10.24 8.03
C HIS A 23 51.68 -9.82 6.57
N ALA A 24 50.66 -10.34 5.88
CA ALA A 24 50.45 -10.08 4.46
C ALA A 24 50.01 -8.64 4.17
N GLN A 25 49.34 -7.98 5.13
CA GLN A 25 48.78 -6.64 4.95
C GLN A 25 49.31 -5.61 5.97
N SER A 26 50.42 -5.94 6.66
CA SER A 26 51.08 -5.09 7.65
C SER A 26 50.13 -4.53 8.72
N GLN A 27 49.27 -5.38 9.29
CA GLN A 27 48.26 -4.99 10.29
C GLN A 27 48.68 -5.38 11.71
N GLN A 28 48.25 -4.57 12.68
CA GLN A 28 48.39 -4.89 14.10
C GLN A 28 47.54 -6.12 14.48
N PRO A 29 47.95 -6.90 15.50
CA PRO A 29 47.18 -8.04 15.99
C PRO A 29 45.76 -7.68 16.40
N ALA A 30 44.80 -8.59 16.14
CA ALA A 30 43.42 -8.39 16.55
C ALA A 30 43.31 -8.22 18.07
N ASN A 31 42.65 -7.15 18.53
CA ASN A 31 42.54 -6.83 19.94
C ASN A 31 41.49 -7.71 20.66
N ILE A 32 41.37 -7.55 21.99
CA ILE A 32 40.46 -8.35 22.82
C ILE A 32 39.01 -8.31 22.31
N ALA A 33 38.52 -7.16 21.84
CA ALA A 33 37.14 -7.07 21.35
C ALA A 33 36.94 -7.87 20.05
N ALA A 34 37.83 -7.71 19.07
CA ALA A 34 37.79 -8.49 17.83
C ALA A 34 38.02 -9.98 18.09
N ARG A 35 38.88 -10.34 19.04
CA ARG A 35 39.11 -11.72 19.48
C ARG A 35 37.90 -12.31 20.21
N ARG A 36 37.20 -11.56 21.07
CA ARG A 36 35.94 -11.99 21.71
C ARG A 36 34.86 -12.27 20.69
N GLU A 37 34.73 -11.38 19.71
CA GLU A 37 33.82 -11.61 18.59
C GLU A 37 34.31 -12.87 17.84
N LEU A 38 35.54 -12.96 17.30
CA LEU A 38 36.04 -14.18 16.61
C LEU A 38 35.91 -15.49 17.44
N ALA A 39 36.04 -15.43 18.77
CA ALA A 39 35.86 -16.59 19.65
C ALA A 39 34.40 -17.01 19.75
N SER A 40 33.47 -16.05 19.89
CA SER A 40 32.04 -16.33 19.91
C SER A 40 31.48 -16.83 18.57
N LEU A 41 32.26 -16.75 17.48
CA LEU A 41 31.84 -17.24 16.14
C LEU A 41 32.20 -18.70 15.91
N GLY A 42 33.15 -19.26 16.65
CA GLY A 42 33.70 -20.59 16.36
C GLY A 42 34.69 -20.64 15.17
N GLU A 43 35.52 -21.68 15.16
CA GLU A 43 36.72 -21.82 14.31
C GLU A 43 36.46 -21.65 12.82
N GLN A 44 35.51 -22.40 12.26
CA GLN A 44 35.25 -22.41 10.82
C GLN A 44 34.80 -21.06 10.27
N MET A 45 34.14 -20.23 11.08
CA MET A 45 33.66 -18.93 10.60
C MET A 45 34.64 -17.81 10.76
N SER A 46 35.36 -17.83 11.87
CA SER A 46 36.46 -16.90 12.06
C SER A 46 37.45 -17.06 10.91
N LEU A 47 37.72 -18.29 10.46
CA LEU A 47 38.49 -18.53 9.24
C LEU A 47 37.85 -17.99 7.95
N ARG A 48 36.52 -18.04 7.77
CA ARG A 48 35.85 -17.54 6.55
C ARG A 48 35.81 -16.02 6.47
N ILE A 49 35.42 -15.36 7.56
CA ILE A 49 35.48 -13.89 7.68
C ILE A 49 36.91 -13.43 7.41
N LEU A 50 37.90 -14.10 8.01
CA LEU A 50 39.30 -13.74 7.79
C LEU A 50 39.77 -14.02 6.35
N LYS A 51 39.27 -15.05 5.66
CA LYS A 51 39.55 -15.25 4.22
C LYS A 51 38.99 -14.12 3.35
N ASP A 52 37.78 -13.65 3.62
CA ASP A 52 37.19 -12.54 2.86
C ASP A 52 37.88 -11.21 3.17
N ILE A 53 38.26 -11.01 4.44
CA ILE A 53 39.12 -9.91 4.86
C ILE A 53 40.48 -10.00 4.15
N SER A 54 41.04 -11.20 3.98
CA SER A 54 42.31 -11.39 3.28
C SER A 54 42.24 -11.07 1.77
N ALA A 55 41.05 -11.22 1.17
CA ALA A 55 40.79 -10.87 -0.23
C ALA A 55 40.53 -9.36 -0.43
N SER A 56 40.39 -8.61 0.66
CA SER A 56 40.16 -7.16 0.69
C SER A 56 41.40 -6.45 1.24
N THR A 57 41.69 -5.24 0.78
CA THR A 57 42.80 -4.44 1.33
C THR A 57 42.36 -3.76 2.61
N ILE A 58 42.97 -4.12 3.74
CA ILE A 58 42.71 -3.51 5.05
C ILE A 58 43.43 -2.17 5.10
N ARG A 59 42.66 -1.10 5.24
CA ARG A 59 43.19 0.27 5.17
C ARG A 59 43.37 0.95 6.53
N LYS A 60 42.75 0.40 7.58
CA LYS A 60 42.75 0.99 8.93
C LYS A 60 43.24 0.00 9.98
N THR A 61 42.37 -0.79 10.59
CA THR A 61 42.79 -1.87 11.51
C THR A 61 41.99 -3.14 11.25
N LEU A 62 42.67 -4.29 11.39
CA LEU A 62 42.07 -5.61 11.25
C LEU A 62 40.91 -5.82 12.23
N SER A 63 41.06 -5.39 13.49
CA SER A 63 40.06 -5.51 14.54
C SER A 63 38.76 -4.74 14.23
N ALA A 64 38.87 -3.50 13.74
CA ALA A 64 37.72 -2.69 13.34
C ALA A 64 36.91 -3.39 12.25
N PHE A 65 37.61 -3.94 11.26
CA PHE A 65 36.99 -4.55 10.10
C PHE A 65 36.26 -5.85 10.46
N VAL A 66 36.86 -6.65 11.35
CA VAL A 66 36.23 -7.85 11.94
C VAL A 66 34.94 -7.51 12.69
N VAL A 67 34.95 -6.48 13.55
CA VAL A 67 33.78 -6.09 14.35
C VAL A 67 32.69 -5.41 13.51
N TYR A 68 33.06 -4.66 12.47
CA TYR A 68 32.13 -4.05 11.52
C TYR A 68 31.37 -5.11 10.72
N MET A 69 32.11 -6.07 10.16
CA MET A 69 31.52 -7.24 9.49
C MET A 69 30.68 -8.08 10.46
N ALA A 70 30.78 -7.83 11.78
CA ALA A 70 30.10 -8.58 12.81
C ALA A 70 28.73 -8.03 13.31
N ARG A 71 28.10 -7.01 12.69
CA ARG A 71 26.96 -6.29 13.35
C ARG A 71 25.69 -6.05 12.52
N LYS A 72 24.52 -6.14 13.19
CA LYS A 72 23.16 -5.92 12.61
C LYS A 72 22.90 -4.52 12.02
N LYS A 73 23.66 -3.49 12.42
CA LYS A 73 23.50 -2.11 11.95
C LYS A 73 24.32 -1.78 10.70
N ALA A 74 24.99 -2.77 10.11
CA ALA A 74 25.86 -2.60 8.94
C ALA A 74 25.14 -1.99 7.74
N PHE A 75 23.83 -2.29 7.55
CA PHE A 75 23.07 -1.76 6.42
C PHE A 75 23.01 -0.23 6.40
N LEU A 76 22.71 0.42 7.54
CA LEU A 76 22.57 1.88 7.59
C LEU A 76 23.87 2.58 7.19
N ILE A 77 25.00 2.04 7.67
CA ILE A 77 26.33 2.52 7.29
C ILE A 77 26.53 2.36 5.78
N LEU A 78 26.26 1.17 5.23
CA LEU A 78 26.39 0.91 3.79
C LEU A 78 25.48 1.83 2.95
N SER A 79 24.30 2.19 3.46
CA SER A 79 23.42 3.14 2.79
C SER A 79 24.02 4.55 2.72
N TYR A 80 24.72 5.00 3.76
CA TYR A 80 25.35 6.33 3.78
C TYR A 80 26.68 6.38 3.03
N LEU A 81 27.35 5.24 2.85
CA LEU A 81 28.61 5.16 2.09
C LEU A 81 28.42 5.16 0.56
N ARG A 82 27.21 4.92 0.06
CA ARG A 82 26.88 5.00 -1.40
C ARG A 82 27.81 4.18 -2.31
N GLY A 83 28.06 2.93 -1.93
CA GLY A 83 28.94 2.02 -2.68
C GLY A 83 30.43 2.23 -2.41
N LYS A 84 30.81 3.21 -1.57
CA LYS A 84 32.16 3.30 -1.04
C LYS A 84 32.40 2.22 0.02
N ARG A 85 33.66 1.82 0.11
CA ARG A 85 34.16 0.79 1.01
C ARG A 85 34.15 1.27 2.47
N PRO A 86 33.49 0.55 3.40
CA PRO A 86 33.47 0.89 4.84
C PRO A 86 34.85 1.06 5.47
N GLU A 87 35.82 0.33 4.96
CA GLU A 87 37.20 0.27 5.45
C GLU A 87 37.95 1.58 5.24
N ASP A 88 37.53 2.37 4.24
CA ASP A 88 38.14 3.66 3.91
C ASP A 88 37.74 4.75 4.93
N PHE A 89 36.64 4.56 5.67
CA PHE A 89 36.03 5.61 6.48
C PHE A 89 36.03 5.34 7.99
N MET A 90 36.02 4.08 8.44
CA MET A 90 35.65 3.75 9.82
C MET A 90 36.82 3.33 10.72
N THR A 91 36.93 3.89 11.93
CA THR A 91 37.94 3.48 12.92
C THR A 91 37.39 2.52 13.97
N GLU A 92 38.28 1.77 14.61
CA GLU A 92 37.96 0.75 15.60
C GLU A 92 37.24 1.29 16.84
N GLN A 93 37.71 2.42 17.35
CA GLN A 93 37.18 3.06 18.55
C GLN A 93 35.75 3.59 18.29
N GLU A 94 35.50 4.12 17.10
CA GLU A 94 34.17 4.59 16.68
C GLU A 94 33.16 3.44 16.68
N ILE A 95 33.50 2.31 16.05
CA ILE A 95 32.64 1.12 15.98
C ILE A 95 32.31 0.64 17.39
N LEU A 96 33.31 0.44 18.24
CA LEU A 96 33.11 -0.04 19.60
C LEU A 96 32.23 0.90 20.42
N SER A 97 32.46 2.21 20.33
CA SER A 97 31.69 3.21 21.06
C SER A 97 30.22 3.32 20.64
N TRP A 98 29.86 2.85 19.44
CA TRP A 98 28.50 2.95 18.90
C TRP A 98 27.68 1.66 19.00
N LYS A 99 28.26 0.59 19.56
CA LYS A 99 27.66 -0.76 19.64
C LYS A 99 26.24 -0.73 20.20
N ASP A 100 26.09 -0.18 21.40
CA ASP A 100 24.86 -0.25 22.19
C ASP A 100 23.97 1.00 22.07
N LEU A 101 24.30 1.90 21.14
CA LEU A 101 23.51 3.11 20.95
C LEU A 101 22.12 2.77 20.38
N PRO A 102 21.03 3.40 20.86
CA PRO A 102 19.73 3.35 20.19
C PRO A 102 19.84 3.80 18.73
N MET A 103 18.97 3.29 17.85
CA MET A 103 19.10 3.48 16.40
C MET A 103 19.15 4.97 16.01
N LYS A 104 18.34 5.81 16.67
CA LYS A 104 18.37 7.28 16.46
C LYS A 104 19.74 7.89 16.73
N ARG A 105 20.36 7.56 17.87
CA ARG A 105 21.69 8.08 18.23
C ARG A 105 22.78 7.47 17.37
N PHE A 106 22.62 6.21 16.98
CA PHE A 106 23.53 5.53 16.08
C PHE A 106 23.53 6.17 14.68
N GLU A 107 22.36 6.43 14.10
CA GLU A 107 22.21 7.12 12.82
C GLU A 107 22.91 8.46 12.82
N SER A 108 22.65 9.30 13.84
CA SER A 108 23.25 10.63 13.92
C SER A 108 24.77 10.55 13.90
N LYS A 109 25.35 9.66 14.71
CA LYS A 109 26.81 9.49 14.73
C LYS A 109 27.38 8.99 13.40
N VAL A 110 26.69 8.07 12.71
CA VAL A 110 27.12 7.58 11.39
C VAL A 110 26.99 8.69 10.34
N TRP A 111 25.95 9.53 10.40
CA TRP A 111 25.78 10.66 9.51
C TRP A 111 26.88 11.71 9.71
N ASP A 112 27.10 12.13 10.96
CA ASP A 112 28.09 13.13 11.33
C ASP A 112 29.50 12.66 10.96
N ALA A 113 29.79 11.37 11.15
CA ALA A 113 31.07 10.81 10.78
C ALA A 113 31.23 10.61 9.26
N TYR A 114 30.25 10.06 8.55
CA TYR A 114 30.43 9.56 7.18
C TYR A 114 29.39 10.08 6.18
N GLY A 115 28.12 10.18 6.61
CA GLY A 115 26.99 10.51 5.74
C GLY A 115 27.15 11.86 5.03
N HIS A 116 27.48 12.94 5.75
CA HIS A 116 27.61 14.28 5.16
C HIS A 116 28.69 14.38 4.07
N ARG A 117 29.65 13.45 4.01
CA ARG A 117 30.76 13.42 3.03
C ARG A 117 30.47 12.55 1.82
N CYS A 118 29.49 11.65 1.92
CA CYS A 118 29.26 10.58 0.94
C CYS A 118 27.85 10.60 0.35
N CYS A 119 26.92 11.31 0.97
CA CYS A 119 25.52 11.31 0.64
C CYS A 119 24.97 12.73 0.77
N ASP A 120 24.07 13.12 -0.13
CA ASP A 120 23.39 14.41 -0.04
C ASP A 120 22.47 14.45 1.19
N GLU A 121 22.29 15.64 1.80
CA GLU A 121 21.40 15.84 2.94
C GLU A 121 19.96 15.40 2.66
N THR A 122 19.51 15.50 1.41
CA THR A 122 18.18 15.08 0.94
C THR A 122 17.95 13.57 1.07
N ASP A 123 19.03 12.80 1.11
CA ASP A 123 19.03 11.36 1.21
C ASP A 123 19.24 10.85 2.64
N ARG A 124 19.60 11.73 3.59
CA ARG A 124 19.61 11.42 5.01
C ARG A 124 18.19 11.06 5.46
N ARG A 125 18.07 10.02 6.27
CA ARG A 125 16.79 9.61 6.86
C ARG A 125 16.89 9.74 8.37
N GLU A 126 16.42 10.86 8.90
CA GLU A 126 16.28 11.06 10.34
C GLU A 126 14.84 10.74 10.75
N TYR A 127 14.64 9.56 11.35
CA TYR A 127 13.37 9.19 11.95
C TYR A 127 13.42 9.43 13.46
N SER A 128 12.38 10.07 13.99
CA SER A 128 12.24 10.23 15.44
C SER A 128 11.81 8.93 16.13
N ASP A 129 11.24 8.01 15.35
CA ASP A 129 10.50 6.83 15.78
C ASP A 129 11.14 5.52 15.30
N TRP A 130 12.47 5.51 15.10
CA TRP A 130 13.22 4.30 14.71
C TRP A 130 12.84 3.07 15.54
N ASP A 131 12.70 3.22 16.86
CA ASP A 131 12.42 2.13 17.78
C ASP A 131 10.91 1.91 18.04
N SER A 132 10.04 2.35 17.12
CA SER A 132 8.57 2.24 17.23
C SER A 132 8.01 0.83 16.97
N GLY A 133 8.84 -0.12 16.53
CA GLY A 133 8.41 -1.45 16.11
C GLY A 133 7.83 -1.50 14.69
N LYS A 134 7.91 -0.39 13.93
CA LYS A 134 7.60 -0.34 12.51
C LYS A 134 8.49 -1.27 11.68
N THR A 135 7.97 -1.64 10.52
CA THR A 135 8.68 -2.55 9.61
C THR A 135 9.79 -1.82 8.90
N TYR A 136 11.01 -2.36 8.96
CA TYR A 136 12.15 -1.83 8.22
C TYR A 136 12.15 -2.38 6.78
N LEU A 137 12.20 -1.47 5.80
CA LEU A 137 12.34 -1.79 4.39
C LEU A 137 13.76 -1.45 3.93
N TYR A 138 14.54 -2.47 3.63
CA TYR A 138 15.89 -2.36 3.11
C TYR A 138 15.84 -2.37 1.58
N LYS A 139 16.32 -1.31 0.90
CA LYS A 139 16.36 -1.25 -0.56
C LYS A 139 17.80 -1.32 -1.09
N CYS A 140 17.98 -2.00 -2.22
CA CYS A 140 19.24 -2.07 -2.96
C CYS A 140 18.99 -1.76 -4.43
N HIS A 141 19.77 -0.83 -4.99
CA HIS A 141 19.71 -0.43 -6.39
C HIS A 141 20.90 -1.04 -7.11
N VAL A 142 20.64 -1.84 -8.14
CA VAL A 142 21.67 -2.54 -8.94
C VAL A 142 21.76 -1.88 -10.31
N TYR A 143 22.97 -1.61 -10.76
CA TYR A 143 23.28 -0.95 -12.04
C TYR A 143 23.84 -1.95 -13.07
N ALA A 144 23.84 -1.55 -14.35
CA ALA A 144 24.23 -2.43 -15.46
C ALA A 144 25.67 -2.93 -15.40
N ASP A 145 26.57 -2.18 -14.76
CA ASP A 145 27.97 -2.54 -14.51
C ASP A 145 28.14 -3.60 -13.40
N GLY A 146 27.04 -3.97 -12.73
CA GLY A 146 26.99 -4.91 -11.63
C GLY A 146 27.29 -4.29 -10.25
N SER A 147 27.54 -2.98 -10.19
CA SER A 147 27.63 -2.24 -8.95
C SER A 147 26.25 -2.09 -8.29
N TYR A 148 26.24 -1.91 -6.97
CA TYR A 148 24.99 -1.70 -6.25
C TYR A 148 25.12 -0.73 -5.08
N ILE A 149 24.05 0.02 -4.83
CA ILE A 149 23.94 1.02 -3.78
C ILE A 149 22.75 0.69 -2.87
N PHE A 150 22.96 0.76 -1.58
CA PHE A 150 21.90 0.59 -0.59
C PHE A 150 21.17 1.91 -0.34
N LYS A 151 19.84 1.84 -0.22
CA LYS A 151 19.01 2.96 0.19
C LYS A 151 18.11 2.56 1.37
N GLY A 152 17.99 3.46 2.35
CA GLY A 152 17.18 3.27 3.55
C GLY A 152 18.01 2.90 4.78
N PRO A 153 17.43 2.22 5.78
CA PRO A 153 16.12 1.59 5.76
C PRO A 153 14.96 2.59 5.83
N TYR A 154 13.84 2.24 5.20
CA TYR A 154 12.60 3.01 5.24
C TYR A 154 11.63 2.39 6.23
N LEU A 155 10.94 3.19 7.03
CA LEU A 155 9.92 2.70 7.94
C LEU A 155 8.58 2.54 7.21
N ASN A 156 7.92 1.41 7.43
CA ASN A 156 6.58 1.14 6.93
C ASN A 156 5.68 0.63 8.08
N THR A 157 4.43 1.05 8.08
CA THR A 157 3.40 0.61 9.03
C THR A 157 2.88 -0.79 8.70
N THR A 158 3.05 -1.24 7.46
CA THR A 158 2.57 -2.55 7.01
C THR A 158 3.69 -3.57 6.89
N ARG A 159 3.40 -4.80 7.34
CA ARG A 159 4.34 -5.93 7.31
C ARG A 159 3.78 -7.06 6.45
N THR A 160 4.64 -7.71 5.68
CA THR A 160 4.29 -8.91 4.90
C THR A 160 4.46 -10.19 5.74
N HIS A 161 3.83 -11.28 5.30
CA HIS A 161 4.05 -12.59 5.93
C HIS A 161 5.52 -13.02 5.83
N LEU A 162 6.18 -12.73 4.69
CA LEU A 162 7.62 -12.98 4.50
C LEU A 162 8.48 -12.30 5.59
N GLN A 163 8.25 -11.01 5.85
CA GLN A 163 9.01 -10.24 6.83
C GLN A 163 8.68 -10.65 8.27
N ARG A 164 7.43 -11.01 8.57
CA ARG A 164 7.04 -11.53 9.89
C ARG A 164 7.80 -12.80 10.25
N GLU A 165 7.92 -13.73 9.31
CA GLU A 165 8.53 -15.04 9.57
C GLU A 165 10.07 -15.01 9.49
N LEU A 166 10.65 -14.16 8.64
CA LEU A 166 12.11 -14.10 8.48
C LEU A 166 12.77 -13.01 9.32
N GLY A 167 12.05 -11.99 9.77
CA GLY A 167 12.65 -10.75 10.27
C GLY A 167 12.94 -9.77 9.15
N ASP A 168 12.81 -8.47 9.47
CA ASP A 168 12.90 -7.40 8.47
C ASP A 168 14.32 -7.30 7.90
N ASP A 169 15.33 -7.50 8.75
CA ASP A 169 16.75 -7.48 8.40
C ASP A 169 17.15 -8.61 7.46
N ASN A 170 16.31 -9.63 7.28
CA ASN A 170 16.57 -10.76 6.40
C ASN A 170 15.87 -10.64 5.03
N VAL A 171 15.22 -9.51 4.75
CA VAL A 171 14.54 -9.23 3.47
C VAL A 171 15.12 -7.96 2.84
N LEU A 172 15.59 -8.07 1.60
CA LEU A 172 16.16 -6.99 0.80
C LEU A 172 15.32 -6.77 -0.47
N ILE A 173 14.83 -5.55 -0.68
CA ILE A 173 14.09 -5.16 -1.89
C ILE A 173 15.09 -4.63 -2.91
N VAL A 174 15.17 -5.28 -4.08
CA VAL A 174 16.16 -4.97 -5.11
C VAL A 174 15.50 -4.31 -6.33
N LYS A 175 15.96 -3.13 -6.72
CA LYS A 175 15.56 -2.40 -7.94
C LYS A 175 16.72 -2.43 -8.94
N PHE A 176 16.44 -2.74 -10.21
CA PHE A 176 17.45 -2.89 -11.28
C PHE A 176 17.34 -1.76 -12.32
N ALA A 177 18.36 -0.90 -12.44
CA ALA A 177 18.26 0.37 -13.17
C ALA A 177 17.98 0.21 -14.68
N GLU A 178 18.70 -0.68 -15.36
CA GLU A 178 18.75 -0.75 -16.84
C GLU A 178 18.63 -2.20 -17.33
N GLU A 179 18.43 -2.44 -18.63
CA GLU A 179 18.37 -3.79 -19.17
C GLU A 179 19.77 -4.41 -19.33
N ALA A 180 20.15 -5.35 -18.44
CA ALA A 180 21.44 -6.03 -18.48
C ALA A 180 21.30 -7.52 -18.08
N ASN A 181 20.78 -8.34 -18.99
CA ASN A 181 20.33 -9.71 -18.68
C ASN A 181 21.43 -10.61 -18.09
N ASP A 182 22.63 -10.64 -18.65
CA ASP A 182 23.67 -11.58 -18.21
C ASP A 182 24.30 -11.21 -16.87
N VAL A 183 24.57 -9.91 -16.65
CA VAL A 183 25.11 -9.39 -15.39
C VAL A 183 24.12 -9.63 -14.24
N TYR A 184 22.83 -9.38 -14.47
CA TYR A 184 21.83 -9.58 -13.43
C TYR A 184 21.55 -11.05 -13.13
N ILE A 185 21.60 -11.93 -14.13
CA ILE A 185 21.52 -13.38 -13.91
C ILE A 185 22.70 -13.84 -13.05
N LYS A 186 23.91 -13.30 -13.29
CA LYS A 186 25.08 -13.57 -12.44
C LYS A 186 24.83 -13.12 -11.00
N ILE A 187 24.35 -11.89 -10.79
CA ILE A 187 24.04 -11.34 -9.45
C ILE A 187 22.93 -12.15 -8.75
N ALA A 188 21.89 -12.58 -9.47
CA ALA A 188 20.83 -13.42 -8.91
C ALA A 188 21.35 -14.79 -8.45
N ASN A 189 22.34 -15.34 -9.15
CA ASN A 189 22.99 -16.61 -8.81
C ASN A 189 24.00 -16.50 -7.67
N GLU A 190 24.85 -15.48 -7.70
CA GLU A 190 25.89 -15.24 -6.69
C GLU A 190 25.30 -14.67 -5.40
N GLY A 191 24.25 -13.85 -5.50
CA GLY A 191 23.64 -13.12 -4.39
C GLY A 191 24.32 -11.79 -4.09
N ILE A 192 23.60 -10.92 -3.37
CA ILE A 192 24.09 -9.61 -2.93
C ILE A 192 24.61 -9.73 -1.50
N LEU A 193 25.77 -9.16 -1.23
CA LEU A 193 26.36 -9.13 0.10
C LEU A 193 25.99 -7.84 0.83
N VAL A 194 25.52 -7.98 2.07
CA VAL A 194 25.28 -6.86 3.00
C VAL A 194 26.06 -7.18 4.27
N GLY A 195 27.26 -6.61 4.39
CA GLY A 195 28.22 -7.06 5.41
C GLY A 195 28.52 -8.56 5.25
N PRO A 196 28.35 -9.40 6.29
CA PRO A 196 28.62 -10.83 6.20
C PRO A 196 27.44 -11.63 5.61
N ARG A 197 26.28 -11.00 5.39
CA ARG A 197 25.04 -11.68 5.02
C ARG A 197 24.87 -11.74 3.51
N ARG A 198 24.60 -12.92 2.97
CA ARG A 198 24.36 -13.13 1.54
C ARG A 198 22.86 -13.29 1.27
N TYR A 199 22.34 -12.36 0.48
CA TYR A 199 20.95 -12.30 0.07
C TYR A 199 20.82 -12.89 -1.34
N ARG A 200 19.91 -13.83 -1.54
CA ARG A 200 19.65 -14.46 -2.85
C ARG A 200 18.23 -14.17 -3.31
N PHE A 201 18.04 -14.15 -4.63
CA PHE A 201 16.72 -13.95 -5.24
C PHE A 201 15.68 -14.94 -4.70
N PHE A 202 14.56 -14.40 -4.22
CA PHE A 202 13.54 -15.19 -3.52
C PHE A 202 12.18 -15.12 -4.21
N VAL A 203 11.66 -13.94 -4.52
CA VAL A 203 10.35 -13.74 -5.14
C VAL A 203 10.26 -12.35 -5.76
N PHE A 204 9.37 -12.13 -6.73
CA PHE A 204 9.03 -10.80 -7.24
C PHE A 204 7.52 -10.60 -7.31
N LYS A 205 7.08 -9.34 -7.31
CA LYS A 205 5.68 -8.98 -7.45
C LYS A 205 5.55 -7.59 -8.07
N ASP A 206 4.49 -7.40 -8.84
CA ASP A 206 4.10 -6.06 -9.28
C ASP A 206 3.66 -5.21 -8.06
N GLY A 207 4.40 -4.13 -7.84
CA GLY A 207 4.31 -3.10 -6.81
C GLY A 207 3.36 -1.95 -7.15
N GLY A 208 2.69 -1.98 -8.31
CA GLY A 208 1.61 -1.05 -8.65
C GLY A 208 2.11 0.23 -9.33
N LYS A 209 1.32 1.31 -9.25
CA LYS A 209 1.60 2.59 -9.95
C LYS A 209 2.71 3.38 -9.24
N GLU A 210 3.97 3.14 -9.59
CA GLU A 210 5.06 4.11 -9.36
C GLU A 210 5.09 5.14 -10.50
N VAL A 211 5.25 6.42 -10.16
CA VAL A 211 5.46 7.48 -11.16
C VAL A 211 6.89 7.36 -11.66
N LYS A 212 7.07 7.16 -12.98
CA LYS A 212 8.38 7.02 -13.60
C LYS A 212 9.15 8.35 -13.58
N ASN A 213 9.91 8.59 -12.52
CA ASN A 213 10.76 9.78 -12.38
C ASN A 213 12.27 9.45 -12.43
N ASP A 214 12.68 8.18 -12.27
CA ASP A 214 14.08 7.70 -12.21
C ASP A 214 14.22 6.39 -13.01
N PRO A 215 15.32 6.11 -13.74
CA PRO A 215 15.57 4.81 -14.38
C PRO A 215 15.43 3.59 -13.45
N THR A 216 15.67 3.74 -12.14
CA THR A 216 15.47 2.68 -11.14
C THR A 216 14.02 2.53 -10.68
N SER A 217 13.16 3.51 -10.93
CA SER A 217 11.72 3.46 -10.62
C SER A 217 11.04 2.39 -11.48
N SER A 218 10.39 1.44 -10.83
CA SER A 218 9.78 0.32 -11.52
C SER A 218 8.59 -0.15 -10.72
N SER A 219 7.50 -0.39 -11.44
CA SER A 219 6.34 -1.01 -10.84
C SER A 219 6.67 -2.38 -10.25
N VAL A 220 7.71 -3.10 -10.70
CA VAL A 220 8.00 -4.47 -10.21
C VAL A 220 9.03 -4.47 -9.08
N ASN A 221 8.60 -4.94 -7.90
CA ASN A 221 9.47 -5.17 -6.75
C ASN A 221 10.08 -6.58 -6.77
N CYS A 222 11.40 -6.65 -6.67
CA CYS A 222 12.15 -7.90 -6.56
C CYS A 222 12.65 -8.07 -5.12
N TYR A 223 12.50 -9.26 -4.54
CA TYR A 223 12.85 -9.54 -3.16
C TYR A 223 13.95 -10.59 -3.09
N PHE A 224 15.02 -10.23 -2.39
CA PHE A 224 16.11 -11.11 -2.03
C PHE A 224 16.03 -11.40 -0.54
N VAL A 225 16.28 -12.64 -0.16
CA VAL A 225 16.24 -13.08 1.23
C VAL A 225 17.62 -13.53 1.66
N ARG A 226 17.98 -13.24 2.91
CA ARG A 226 19.19 -13.78 3.53
C ARG A 226 19.11 -15.30 3.54
N MET A 227 20.01 -15.93 2.79
CA MET A 227 20.08 -17.39 2.70
C MET A 227 21.27 -17.94 3.47
N GLU A 228 22.37 -17.19 3.45
CA GLU A 228 23.63 -17.58 4.05
C GLU A 228 24.13 -16.37 4.84
N SER A 229 24.82 -16.65 5.94
CA SER A 229 25.71 -15.69 6.55
C SER A 229 27.10 -16.28 6.51
N ILE A 230 28.07 -15.45 6.19
CA ILE A 230 29.50 -15.76 6.27
C ILE A 230 29.97 -15.63 7.73
N ALA A 231 29.06 -15.29 8.64
CA ALA A 231 29.22 -15.14 10.09
C ALA A 231 28.39 -16.18 10.89
N LEU A 232 28.97 -16.87 11.89
CA LEU A 232 28.41 -18.04 12.60
C LEU A 232 27.68 -17.59 13.87
N TRP A 233 28.06 -16.44 14.44
CA TRP A 233 27.31 -15.70 15.47
C TRP A 233 25.99 -15.12 14.97
N ASP A 234 25.85 -15.00 13.66
CA ASP A 234 24.64 -14.52 13.04
C ASP A 234 23.66 -15.70 12.98
N GLU A 235 23.16 -16.12 14.14
CA GLU A 235 22.24 -17.25 14.28
C GLU A 235 20.93 -16.98 13.54
N GLY A 236 20.75 -17.75 12.47
CA GLY A 236 19.51 -17.94 11.75
C GLY A 236 19.72 -19.17 10.91
N THR A 237 18.81 -20.15 10.96
CA THR A 237 18.99 -21.42 10.24
C THR A 237 19.30 -21.16 8.77
N PRO A 238 20.54 -21.38 8.28
CA PRO A 238 20.82 -21.30 6.87
C PRO A 238 20.04 -22.45 6.22
N LYS A 239 18.99 -22.10 5.49
CA LYS A 239 18.20 -23.09 4.78
C LYS A 239 19.09 -23.65 3.67
N LYS A 240 19.22 -24.97 3.56
CA LYS A 240 20.27 -25.59 2.71
C LYS A 240 20.10 -25.17 1.26
N THR A 241 18.87 -24.87 0.82
CA THR A 241 18.60 -24.28 -0.49
C THR A 241 17.48 -23.22 -0.48
N VAL A 242 17.46 -22.36 -1.51
CA VAL A 242 16.34 -21.43 -1.77
C VAL A 242 15.01 -22.18 -1.94
N HIS A 243 15.04 -23.39 -2.48
CA HIS A 243 13.85 -24.21 -2.65
C HIS A 243 13.23 -24.58 -1.29
N GLU A 244 14.03 -25.17 -0.41
CA GLU A 244 13.61 -25.48 0.96
C GLU A 244 13.09 -24.23 1.67
N ALA A 245 13.76 -23.10 1.45
CA ALA A 245 13.33 -21.82 1.98
C ALA A 245 11.95 -21.37 1.57
N ARG A 246 11.56 -21.62 0.32
CA ARG A 246 10.20 -21.38 -0.17
C ARG A 246 9.22 -22.41 0.39
N CYS A 247 9.63 -23.68 0.49
CA CYS A 247 8.80 -24.77 1.02
C CYS A 247 8.37 -24.57 2.48
N HIS A 248 9.14 -23.84 3.29
CA HIS A 248 8.73 -23.45 4.64
C HIS A 248 7.44 -22.60 4.69
N PHE A 249 7.13 -21.85 3.64
CA PHE A 249 5.91 -21.04 3.57
C PHE A 249 4.76 -21.82 2.95
N MET A 250 5.04 -22.49 1.84
CA MET A 250 4.10 -23.33 1.13
C MET A 250 4.85 -24.29 0.20
N HIS A 251 4.26 -25.45 -0.09
CA HIS A 251 4.80 -26.47 -1.00
C HIS A 251 4.61 -26.06 -2.47
N VAL A 252 5.11 -24.87 -2.82
CA VAL A 252 4.88 -24.21 -4.11
C VAL A 252 5.35 -25.05 -5.32
N HIS A 253 6.25 -26.01 -5.13
CA HIS A 253 6.67 -26.93 -6.19
C HIS A 253 5.56 -27.88 -6.67
N MET A 254 4.47 -28.01 -5.92
CA MET A 254 3.28 -28.77 -6.32
C MET A 254 2.44 -28.07 -7.40
N VAL A 255 2.74 -26.81 -7.73
CA VAL A 255 2.02 -26.08 -8.79
C VAL A 255 2.38 -26.60 -10.19
N PRO A 256 1.45 -26.58 -11.15
CA PRO A 256 1.65 -27.26 -12.44
C PRO A 256 2.51 -26.49 -13.45
N SER A 257 2.86 -25.22 -13.22
CA SER A 257 3.68 -24.42 -14.15
C SER A 257 4.53 -23.36 -13.45
N MET A 258 5.60 -22.92 -14.11
CA MET A 258 6.51 -21.88 -13.59
C MET A 258 5.84 -20.51 -13.44
N ALA A 259 4.91 -20.16 -14.35
CA ALA A 259 4.13 -18.94 -14.24
C ALA A 259 3.26 -18.94 -12.97
N LYS A 260 2.60 -20.08 -12.69
CA LYS A 260 1.84 -20.26 -11.45
C LYS A 260 2.76 -20.24 -10.22
N TYR A 261 3.98 -20.76 -10.32
CA TYR A 261 4.93 -20.79 -9.21
C TYR A 261 5.13 -19.41 -8.57
N MET A 262 5.55 -18.41 -9.34
CA MET A 262 5.78 -17.06 -8.78
C MET A 262 4.48 -16.35 -8.42
N ALA A 263 3.44 -16.50 -9.24
CA ALA A 263 2.14 -15.91 -8.95
C ALA A 263 1.56 -16.42 -7.61
N ARG A 264 1.68 -17.72 -7.31
CA ARG A 264 1.25 -18.31 -6.03
C ARG A 264 2.21 -17.98 -4.90
N PHE A 265 3.51 -18.05 -5.14
CA PHE A 265 4.49 -17.74 -4.09
C PHE A 265 4.40 -16.28 -3.63
N SER A 266 4.07 -15.34 -4.52
CA SER A 266 3.87 -13.93 -4.20
C SER A 266 2.80 -13.65 -3.14
N LEU A 267 1.97 -14.65 -2.79
CA LEU A 267 0.99 -14.53 -1.71
C LEU A 267 1.65 -14.20 -0.35
N VAL A 268 2.91 -14.62 -0.11
CA VAL A 268 3.67 -14.27 1.11
C VAL A 268 4.02 -12.79 1.22
N LEU A 269 3.97 -12.07 0.09
CA LEU A 269 4.18 -10.62 0.00
C LEU A 269 2.87 -9.82 0.15
N SER A 270 1.77 -10.47 0.52
CA SER A 270 0.52 -9.75 0.78
C SER A 270 0.66 -8.91 2.04
N THR A 271 0.39 -7.61 1.94
CA THR A 271 0.24 -6.74 3.10
C THR A 271 -1.00 -7.19 3.87
N THR A 272 -0.77 -7.71 5.07
CA THR A 272 -1.75 -8.47 5.85
C THR A 272 -1.51 -8.30 7.34
N ILE A 273 -2.54 -8.53 8.13
CA ILE A 273 -2.47 -8.60 9.60
C ILE A 273 -2.59 -10.08 10.01
N LYS A 274 -1.62 -10.57 10.78
CA LYS A 274 -1.62 -11.94 11.30
C LYS A 274 -2.65 -12.07 12.41
N LEU A 275 -3.63 -12.95 12.25
CA LEU A 275 -4.58 -13.29 13.29
C LEU A 275 -3.92 -14.25 14.28
N LYS A 276 -3.96 -13.92 15.58
CA LYS A 276 -3.45 -14.79 16.64
C LYS A 276 -4.38 -16.00 16.84
N VAL A 277 -4.00 -17.12 16.23
CA VAL A 277 -4.68 -18.41 16.39
C VAL A 277 -3.66 -19.46 16.79
N ASP A 278 -4.05 -20.34 17.70
CA ASP A 278 -3.30 -21.54 18.01
C ASP A 278 -3.67 -22.61 16.98
N PHE A 279 -2.73 -22.93 16.09
CA PHE A 279 -2.93 -23.92 15.04
C PHE A 279 -2.99 -25.35 15.56
N ALA A 280 -2.51 -25.64 16.78
CA ALA A 280 -2.60 -26.98 17.35
C ALA A 280 -4.03 -27.34 17.77
N SER A 281 -4.82 -26.34 18.17
CA SER A 281 -6.22 -26.49 18.56
C SER A 281 -7.24 -26.03 17.50
N LEU A 282 -6.75 -25.64 16.32
CA LEU A 282 -7.59 -25.16 15.22
C LEU A 282 -8.11 -26.34 14.39
N CYS A 283 -9.43 -26.42 14.22
CA CYS A 283 -10.05 -27.39 13.32
C CYS A 283 -10.17 -26.77 11.91
N ILE A 284 -9.39 -27.28 10.96
CA ILE A 284 -9.51 -26.89 9.54
C ILE A 284 -10.16 -28.04 8.79
N GLU A 285 -11.38 -27.83 8.32
CA GLU A 285 -12.16 -28.81 7.57
C GLU A 285 -12.21 -28.41 6.09
N THR A 286 -12.17 -29.42 5.21
CA THR A 286 -12.42 -29.21 3.79
C THR A 286 -13.88 -29.54 3.49
N ILE A 287 -14.59 -28.61 2.86
CA ILE A 287 -15.96 -28.79 2.38
C ILE A 287 -15.99 -28.71 0.84
N GLU A 288 -16.89 -29.45 0.21
CA GLU A 288 -16.98 -29.54 -1.25
C GLU A 288 -17.39 -28.21 -1.89
N ASP A 289 -16.90 -27.92 -3.09
CA ASP A 289 -17.39 -26.78 -3.87
C ASP A 289 -18.82 -27.04 -4.36
N ILE A 290 -19.67 -26.01 -4.30
CA ILE A 290 -21.04 -26.10 -4.83
C ILE A 290 -21.00 -25.69 -6.32
N PRO A 291 -21.37 -26.58 -7.27
CA PRO A 291 -21.41 -26.22 -8.67
C PRO A 291 -22.61 -25.35 -9.01
N CYS A 292 -22.49 -24.55 -10.07
CA CYS A 292 -23.61 -23.82 -10.67
C CYS A 292 -24.53 -24.80 -11.41
N HIS A 293 -25.83 -24.63 -11.22
CA HIS A 293 -26.87 -25.35 -11.95
C HIS A 293 -27.67 -24.39 -12.83
N ASP A 294 -28.13 -24.86 -13.99
CA ASP A 294 -29.06 -24.13 -14.85
C ASP A 294 -30.52 -24.30 -14.38
N GLU A 295 -31.46 -23.78 -15.17
CA GLU A 295 -32.91 -23.86 -14.88
C GLU A 295 -33.45 -25.30 -14.86
N ASN A 296 -32.71 -26.25 -15.42
CA ASN A 296 -33.05 -27.68 -15.49
C ASN A 296 -32.28 -28.52 -14.45
N ASP A 297 -31.62 -27.88 -13.48
CA ASP A 297 -30.76 -28.51 -12.48
C ASP A 297 -29.56 -29.28 -13.09
N CYS A 298 -29.16 -28.91 -14.32
CA CYS A 298 -27.98 -29.45 -14.97
C CYS A 298 -26.75 -28.62 -14.58
N ARG A 299 -25.62 -29.31 -14.35
CA ARG A 299 -24.36 -28.64 -14.03
C ARG A 299 -23.90 -27.76 -15.19
N VAL A 300 -23.72 -26.47 -14.92
CA VAL A 300 -23.21 -25.54 -15.92
C VAL A 300 -21.71 -25.77 -16.08
N LEU A 301 -21.30 -26.17 -17.28
CA LEU A 301 -19.90 -26.38 -17.63
C LEU A 301 -19.31 -25.13 -18.29
N SER A 302 -18.05 -24.84 -18.00
CA SER A 302 -17.21 -23.95 -18.78
C SER A 302 -16.91 -24.58 -20.14
N GLU A 303 -16.38 -23.78 -21.07
CA GLU A 303 -15.95 -24.25 -22.39
C GLU A 303 -14.82 -25.29 -22.31
N ASP A 304 -13.99 -25.22 -21.27
CA ASP A 304 -12.97 -26.23 -20.98
C ASP A 304 -13.56 -27.54 -20.38
N GLY A 305 -14.88 -27.68 -20.34
CA GLY A 305 -15.60 -28.84 -19.80
C GLY A 305 -15.63 -28.95 -18.27
N LYS A 306 -15.22 -27.91 -17.53
CA LYS A 306 -15.19 -27.91 -16.06
C LYS A 306 -16.46 -27.29 -15.48
N PRO A 307 -17.02 -27.82 -14.39
CA PRO A 307 -18.18 -27.21 -13.75
C PRO A 307 -17.84 -25.81 -13.24
N LEU A 308 -18.70 -24.83 -13.55
CA LEU A 308 -18.65 -23.51 -12.92
C LEU A 308 -19.00 -23.66 -11.44
N ILE A 309 -18.26 -22.97 -10.57
CA ILE A 309 -18.39 -23.11 -9.12
C ILE A 309 -19.13 -21.91 -8.57
N HIS A 310 -20.25 -22.16 -7.88
CA HIS A 310 -21.04 -21.15 -7.20
C HIS A 310 -20.24 -20.56 -6.04
N THR A 311 -19.65 -21.40 -5.19
CA THR A 311 -18.91 -20.99 -3.98
C THR A 311 -17.45 -20.62 -4.20
N ASP A 312 -17.04 -20.25 -5.42
CA ASP A 312 -15.62 -20.08 -5.77
C ASP A 312 -14.94 -19.07 -4.84
N GLY A 313 -13.99 -19.56 -4.06
CA GLY A 313 -13.18 -18.73 -3.19
C GLY A 313 -13.83 -18.35 -1.85
N THR A 314 -14.99 -18.89 -1.48
CA THR A 314 -15.65 -18.60 -0.19
C THR A 314 -15.74 -19.83 0.73
N GLY A 315 -15.19 -19.72 1.93
CA GLY A 315 -15.31 -20.68 3.03
C GLY A 315 -16.03 -20.11 4.25
N TYR A 316 -15.98 -20.82 5.37
CA TYR A 316 -16.60 -20.39 6.63
C TYR A 316 -15.60 -20.28 7.78
N ILE A 317 -15.92 -19.42 8.75
CA ILE A 317 -15.18 -19.26 10.00
C ILE A 317 -16.14 -19.21 11.19
N SER A 318 -15.76 -19.81 12.31
CA SER A 318 -16.51 -19.74 13.56
C SER A 318 -16.52 -18.33 14.15
N GLU A 319 -17.58 -18.00 14.89
CA GLU A 319 -17.79 -16.65 15.46
C GLU A 319 -16.66 -16.25 16.44
N ASP A 320 -16.17 -17.19 17.24
CA ASP A 320 -15.11 -16.96 18.22
C ASP A 320 -13.77 -16.57 17.57
N LEU A 321 -13.44 -17.14 16.41
CA LEU A 321 -12.24 -16.78 15.67
C LEU A 321 -12.39 -15.43 14.97
N ALA A 322 -13.56 -15.14 14.42
CA ALA A 322 -13.83 -13.85 13.77
C ALA A 322 -13.77 -12.68 14.78
N LEU A 323 -14.21 -12.90 16.03
CA LEU A 323 -14.12 -11.91 17.12
C LEU A 323 -12.69 -11.54 17.51
N LYS A 324 -11.69 -12.40 17.22
CA LYS A 324 -10.26 -12.11 17.45
C LYS A 324 -9.70 -11.09 16.47
N CYS A 325 -10.39 -10.78 15.37
CA CYS A 325 -9.98 -9.71 14.46
C CYS A 325 -9.86 -8.39 15.24
N PRO A 326 -8.82 -7.54 15.09
CA PRO A 326 -8.69 -6.28 15.86
C PRO A 326 -9.84 -5.27 15.64
N LYS A 327 -10.21 -4.47 16.66
CA LYS A 327 -11.29 -3.44 16.59
C LYS A 327 -10.94 -2.38 15.53
N ASP A 328 -9.67 -2.01 15.48
CA ASP A 328 -9.11 -0.98 14.59
C ASP A 328 -8.71 -1.49 13.20
N PHE A 329 -9.23 -2.64 12.74
CA PHE A 329 -8.96 -3.09 11.38
C PHE A 329 -9.42 -2.05 10.33
N TYR A 330 -10.45 -1.25 10.64
CA TYR A 330 -10.89 -0.11 9.84
C TYR A 330 -9.83 1.00 9.76
N ASN A 331 -9.13 1.28 10.87
CA ASN A 331 -8.08 2.28 10.95
C ASN A 331 -6.73 1.75 10.44
N ALA A 332 -6.53 0.43 10.32
CA ALA A 332 -5.26 -0.20 9.95
C ALA A 332 -4.62 0.26 8.63
N LYS A 333 -5.41 0.75 7.67
CA LYS A 333 -4.87 1.36 6.43
C LYS A 333 -4.31 2.77 6.63
N TYR A 334 -4.62 3.41 7.75
CA TYR A 334 -4.38 4.82 8.06
C TYR A 334 -3.83 5.02 9.48
N ILE A 335 -3.26 3.97 10.08
CA ILE A 335 -2.66 4.07 11.40
C ILE A 335 -1.50 5.07 11.33
N ASN A 336 -1.65 6.20 12.02
CA ASN A 336 -0.57 7.08 12.44
C ASN A 336 0.26 6.42 13.55
N ASP A 337 1.45 6.96 13.80
CA ASP A 337 2.52 6.27 14.52
C ASP A 337 2.16 5.88 15.97
N GLU A 338 1.30 6.65 16.63
CA GLU A 338 0.86 6.38 18.00
C GLU A 338 -0.22 5.28 18.07
N ASN A 339 -1.13 5.23 17.10
CA ASN A 339 -2.09 4.12 17.00
C ASN A 339 -1.41 2.81 16.59
N PHE A 340 -0.23 2.88 15.95
CA PHE A 340 0.55 1.70 15.59
C PHE A 340 1.10 1.00 16.82
N LYS A 341 1.57 1.78 17.82
CA LYS A 341 2.07 1.26 19.09
C LYS A 341 0.94 0.64 19.92
N ARG A 342 -0.21 1.32 20.04
CA ARG A 342 -1.44 0.76 20.65
C ARG A 342 -1.95 -0.50 19.94
N PHE A 343 -1.91 -0.52 18.61
CA PHE A 343 -2.27 -1.68 17.79
C PHE A 343 -1.28 -2.83 18.01
N LEU A 344 0.02 -2.57 18.02
CA LEU A 344 1.07 -3.54 18.37
C LEU A 344 0.92 -4.06 19.79
N ASP A 345 0.61 -3.22 20.77
CA ASP A 345 0.41 -3.64 22.17
C ASP A 345 -0.83 -4.53 22.32
N CYS A 346 -1.89 -4.27 21.54
CA CYS A 346 -3.05 -5.17 21.44
C CYS A 346 -2.72 -6.48 20.70
N VAL A 347 -1.82 -6.41 19.72
CA VAL A 347 -1.38 -7.55 18.89
C VAL A 347 -0.21 -8.31 19.54
N ASN A 348 0.49 -7.80 20.55
CA ASN A 348 1.70 -8.43 21.12
C ASN A 348 1.52 -8.93 22.55
N ASN A 349 0.64 -8.35 23.38
CA ASN A 349 0.48 -8.80 24.76
C ASN A 349 0.01 -10.27 24.84
N GLU A 350 0.86 -11.10 25.42
CA GLU A 350 0.54 -12.42 25.98
C GLU A 350 -0.06 -12.20 27.37
N GLU A 351 -1.12 -12.95 27.67
CA GLU A 351 -1.62 -13.28 29.02
C GLU A 351 -1.17 -12.35 30.16
N GLY A 352 -1.86 -11.22 30.36
CA GLY A 352 -1.47 -10.28 31.42
C GLY A 352 -2.45 -9.16 31.72
N SER A 353 -3.76 -9.37 31.57
CA SER A 353 -4.78 -8.51 32.22
C SER A 353 -6.17 -9.15 32.15
N LEU A 354 -6.32 -10.31 32.80
CA LEU A 354 -7.60 -11.02 32.89
C LEU A 354 -8.66 -10.31 33.77
N GLY A 355 -8.33 -9.18 34.40
CA GLY A 355 -9.21 -8.52 35.39
C GLY A 355 -10.07 -7.34 34.88
N LEU A 356 -9.67 -6.64 33.81
CA LEU A 356 -10.31 -5.37 33.41
C LEU A 356 -10.87 -5.35 31.98
N ARG A 357 -11.00 -6.51 31.31
CA ARG A 357 -11.48 -6.62 29.92
C ARG A 357 -12.78 -7.40 29.75
N VAL A 358 -13.38 -7.91 30.82
CA VAL A 358 -14.61 -8.72 30.74
C VAL A 358 -15.85 -7.87 30.43
N SER A 359 -15.82 -6.55 30.69
CA SER A 359 -16.95 -5.64 30.41
C SER A 359 -17.03 -5.16 28.95
N GLU A 360 -15.92 -5.03 28.22
CA GLU A 360 -15.90 -4.55 26.83
C GLU A 360 -16.08 -5.63 25.76
N ALA A 361 -16.00 -6.91 26.12
CA ALA A 361 -16.16 -8.01 25.19
C ALA A 361 -17.64 -8.33 24.88
N ARG A 362 -18.58 -7.87 25.71
CA ARG A 362 -20.01 -8.24 25.61
C ARG A 362 -20.83 -7.44 24.58
N THR A 363 -20.26 -6.39 23.98
CA THR A 363 -20.96 -5.50 23.01
C THR A 363 -20.36 -5.54 21.61
N ARG A 364 -19.51 -6.52 21.29
CA ARG A 364 -18.69 -6.50 20.08
C ARG A 364 -19.22 -7.42 18.98
N GLU A 365 -19.58 -6.84 17.84
CA GLU A 365 -19.94 -7.61 16.64
C GLU A 365 -18.70 -7.97 15.80
N PRO A 366 -18.58 -9.23 15.34
CA PRO A 366 -17.49 -9.65 14.46
C PRO A 366 -17.74 -9.25 13.00
N PRO A 367 -16.68 -9.08 12.18
CA PRO A 367 -16.84 -8.75 10.76
C PRO A 367 -17.47 -9.92 9.99
N LEU A 368 -18.61 -9.69 9.35
CA LEU A 368 -19.36 -10.74 8.64
C LEU A 368 -18.51 -11.52 7.61
N LEU A 369 -17.67 -10.82 6.85
CA LEU A 369 -16.87 -11.40 5.78
C LEU A 369 -15.40 -10.95 5.86
N MET A 370 -14.48 -11.90 5.73
CA MET A 370 -13.03 -11.65 5.88
C MET A 370 -12.27 -12.20 4.66
N GLN A 371 -11.53 -11.35 3.95
CA GLN A 371 -10.59 -11.79 2.93
C GLN A 371 -9.27 -12.21 3.59
N VAL A 372 -8.86 -13.46 3.38
CA VAL A 372 -7.72 -14.05 4.09
C VAL A 372 -6.73 -14.74 3.16
N ARG A 373 -5.52 -14.96 3.68
CA ARG A 373 -4.55 -15.95 3.21
C ARG A 373 -4.27 -16.89 4.38
N LEU A 374 -4.48 -18.18 4.16
CA LEU A 374 -4.22 -19.19 5.18
C LEU A 374 -3.09 -20.09 4.67
N PHE A 375 -2.02 -20.16 5.45
CA PHE A 375 -0.89 -21.06 5.25
C PHE A 375 -0.98 -22.13 6.33
N ASN A 376 -1.12 -23.39 5.94
CA ASN A 376 -1.24 -24.50 6.88
C ASN A 376 -0.59 -25.76 6.31
N ASN A 377 0.41 -26.31 6.99
CA ASN A 377 1.07 -27.56 6.64
C ASN A 377 1.50 -27.61 5.16
N GLY A 378 2.03 -26.50 4.65
CA GLY A 378 2.47 -26.34 3.26
C GLY A 378 1.37 -26.03 2.24
N CYS A 379 0.10 -26.14 2.62
CA CYS A 379 -1.03 -25.68 1.81
C CYS A 379 -1.14 -24.15 1.89
N ALA A 380 -1.44 -23.50 0.76
CA ALA A 380 -1.74 -22.08 0.69
C ALA A 380 -3.14 -21.83 0.13
N VAL A 381 -4.00 -21.27 0.97
CA VAL A 381 -5.40 -20.98 0.68
C VAL A 381 -5.59 -19.47 0.51
N LYS A 382 -6.32 -19.08 -0.54
CA LYS A 382 -6.72 -17.69 -0.82
C LYS A 382 -8.21 -17.64 -1.09
N GLY A 383 -8.92 -16.84 -0.29
CA GLY A 383 -10.35 -16.63 -0.46
C GLY A 383 -10.93 -15.66 0.56
N THR A 384 -12.25 -15.72 0.72
CA THR A 384 -13.03 -15.06 1.77
C THR A 384 -13.56 -16.11 2.75
N LEU A 385 -13.75 -15.71 4.00
CA LEU A 385 -14.37 -16.52 5.05
C LEU A 385 -15.60 -15.76 5.57
N LEU A 386 -16.76 -16.39 5.45
CA LEU A 386 -18.03 -15.89 5.99
C LEU A 386 -18.26 -16.46 7.39
N ILE A 387 -18.73 -15.63 8.32
CA ILE A 387 -19.07 -16.10 9.66
C ILE A 387 -20.23 -17.09 9.60
N ASN A 388 -20.05 -18.25 10.23
CA ASN A 388 -21.12 -19.21 10.45
C ASN A 388 -21.24 -19.53 11.95
N LYS A 389 -22.30 -19.00 12.58
CA LYS A 389 -22.59 -19.18 14.01
C LYS A 389 -22.96 -20.62 14.40
N LYS A 390 -23.26 -21.48 13.41
CA LYS A 390 -23.54 -22.90 13.63
C LYS A 390 -22.28 -23.75 13.70
N LEU A 391 -21.11 -23.19 13.38
CA LEU A 391 -19.86 -23.93 13.46
C LEU A 391 -19.43 -24.10 14.93
N PRO A 392 -18.80 -25.25 15.25
CA PRO A 392 -18.10 -25.39 16.52
C PRO A 392 -17.05 -24.28 16.71
N PRO A 393 -16.72 -23.92 17.97
CA PRO A 393 -15.64 -22.99 18.25
C PRO A 393 -14.31 -23.46 17.64
N ARG A 394 -13.47 -22.51 17.21
CA ARG A 394 -12.15 -22.75 16.60
C ARG A 394 -12.19 -23.54 15.28
N THR A 395 -13.25 -23.41 14.49
CA THR A 395 -13.38 -24.11 13.20
C THR A 395 -13.28 -23.16 12.01
N ILE A 396 -12.51 -23.57 11.00
CA ILE A 396 -12.43 -22.93 9.68
C ILE A 396 -12.76 -23.99 8.63
N GLN A 397 -13.69 -23.69 7.74
CA GLN A 397 -14.04 -24.55 6.61
C GLN A 397 -13.51 -23.94 5.32
N VAL A 398 -12.69 -24.69 4.57
CA VAL A 398 -12.10 -24.28 3.30
C VAL A 398 -12.63 -25.14 2.16
N ARG A 399 -12.65 -24.59 0.94
CA ARG A 399 -13.07 -25.30 -0.27
C ARG A 399 -11.89 -25.59 -1.20
N PRO A 400 -11.95 -26.63 -2.04
CA PRO A 400 -10.92 -26.90 -3.05
C PRO A 400 -10.60 -25.70 -3.94
N SER A 401 -11.61 -24.93 -4.37
CA SER A 401 -11.45 -23.70 -5.15
C SER A 401 -10.57 -22.64 -4.46
N MET A 402 -10.53 -22.62 -3.13
CA MET A 402 -9.71 -21.69 -2.34
C MET A 402 -8.24 -22.12 -2.27
N VAL A 403 -7.94 -23.42 -2.42
CA VAL A 403 -6.59 -23.97 -2.37
C VAL A 403 -5.83 -23.56 -3.62
N LYS A 404 -4.72 -22.83 -3.44
CA LYS A 404 -3.87 -22.36 -4.54
C LYS A 404 -2.56 -23.13 -4.66
N VAL A 405 -2.14 -23.77 -3.58
CA VAL A 405 -0.98 -24.67 -3.49
C VAL A 405 -1.35 -25.83 -2.56
N GLU A 406 -1.17 -27.05 -3.04
CA GLU A 406 -1.44 -28.28 -2.30
C GLU A 406 -0.29 -28.67 -1.37
N THR A 407 -0.61 -29.45 -0.33
CA THR A 407 0.41 -30.03 0.55
C THR A 407 1.10 -31.22 -0.11
N ASP A 408 2.43 -31.14 -0.27
CA ASP A 408 3.28 -32.31 -0.46
C ASP A 408 3.34 -33.17 0.81
N SER A 409 2.83 -34.40 0.72
CA SER A 409 2.83 -35.40 1.80
C SER A 409 4.24 -35.85 2.21
N LYS A 410 5.26 -35.62 1.38
CA LYS A 410 6.65 -36.01 1.66
C LYS A 410 7.41 -35.01 2.55
N LEU A 411 6.90 -33.79 2.73
CA LEU A 411 7.57 -32.69 3.42
C LEU A 411 6.87 -32.25 4.73
N LEU A 412 6.03 -33.11 5.29
CA LEU A 412 5.28 -32.86 6.53
C LEU A 412 6.18 -32.43 7.69
N GLY A 413 5.80 -31.37 8.41
CA GLY A 413 6.39 -30.96 9.69
C GLY A 413 7.40 -29.81 9.67
N THR A 414 7.71 -29.21 8.51
CA THR A 414 8.71 -28.12 8.41
C THR A 414 8.11 -26.73 8.11
N THR A 415 6.79 -26.60 8.01
CA THR A 415 6.15 -25.38 7.49
C THR A 415 5.68 -24.41 8.57
N ARG A 416 5.59 -23.12 8.23
CA ARG A 416 5.10 -22.06 9.12
C ARG A 416 3.62 -21.79 8.85
N ASN A 417 2.80 -22.09 9.84
CA ASN A 417 1.37 -21.88 9.73
C ASN A 417 1.02 -20.43 10.09
N SER A 418 0.14 -19.81 9.31
CA SER A 418 -0.32 -18.44 9.55
C SER A 418 -1.68 -18.17 8.91
N LEU A 419 -2.50 -17.41 9.61
CA LEU A 419 -3.78 -16.89 9.13
C LEU A 419 -3.67 -15.38 9.00
N GLU A 420 -3.66 -14.91 7.77
CA GLU A 420 -3.31 -13.55 7.40
C GLU A 420 -4.54 -12.83 6.83
N ILE A 421 -5.03 -11.82 7.51
CA ILE A 421 -6.20 -11.05 7.10
C ILE A 421 -5.76 -9.93 6.15
N VAL A 422 -6.34 -9.91 4.96
CA VAL A 422 -6.09 -8.91 3.91
C VAL A 422 -7.07 -7.74 4.05
N ARG A 423 -8.35 -8.05 4.23
CA ARG A 423 -9.45 -7.07 4.31
C ARG A 423 -10.65 -7.68 5.04
N VAL A 424 -11.47 -6.86 5.69
CA VAL A 424 -12.75 -7.28 6.27
C VAL A 424 -13.91 -6.47 5.68
N SER A 425 -15.13 -6.99 5.84
CA SER A 425 -16.36 -6.24 5.57
C SER A 425 -16.42 -5.04 6.50
N ASN A 426 -16.49 -3.85 5.91
CA ASN A 426 -16.56 -2.57 6.62
C ASN A 426 -17.89 -1.88 6.31
N ARG A 427 -18.23 -0.87 7.12
CA ARG A 427 -19.28 0.09 6.77
C ARG A 427 -19.06 0.61 5.35
N PRO A 428 -20.11 0.62 4.51
CA PRO A 428 -19.97 0.97 3.11
C PRO A 428 -19.53 2.42 2.94
N LYS A 429 -18.55 2.64 2.05
CA LYS A 429 -18.25 3.99 1.54
C LYS A 429 -19.16 4.28 0.36
N GLU A 430 -19.58 5.53 0.25
CA GLU A 430 -20.34 6.00 -0.90
C GLU A 430 -19.56 5.78 -2.20
N ALA A 431 -20.28 5.31 -3.21
CA ALA A 431 -19.75 5.04 -4.52
C ALA A 431 -19.98 6.23 -5.46
N PHE A 432 -19.24 6.20 -6.56
CA PHE A 432 -19.40 7.15 -7.65
C PHE A 432 -19.56 6.34 -8.92
N LEU A 433 -20.31 6.86 -9.88
CA LEU A 433 -20.25 6.33 -11.23
C LEU A 433 -18.85 6.53 -11.80
N SER A 434 -18.42 5.59 -12.62
CA SER A 434 -17.24 5.74 -13.47
C SER A 434 -17.67 5.98 -14.91
N LYS A 435 -16.81 6.58 -15.72
CA LYS A 435 -17.04 6.73 -17.18
C LYS A 435 -17.45 5.42 -17.87
N ASN A 436 -16.90 4.29 -17.45
CA ASN A 436 -17.23 2.97 -18.01
C ASN A 436 -18.68 2.57 -17.66
N LEU A 437 -19.10 2.80 -16.41
CA LEU A 437 -20.47 2.54 -15.99
C LEU A 437 -21.47 3.49 -16.66
N ILE A 438 -21.13 4.78 -16.78
CA ILE A 438 -21.97 5.76 -17.47
C ILE A 438 -22.20 5.33 -18.93
N ALA A 439 -21.14 4.91 -19.63
CA ALA A 439 -21.26 4.43 -21.00
C ALA A 439 -22.20 3.21 -21.10
N LEU A 440 -22.02 2.21 -20.23
CA LEU A 440 -22.85 1.00 -20.20
C LEU A 440 -24.31 1.29 -19.86
N LEU A 441 -24.56 2.16 -18.88
CA LEU A 441 -25.92 2.55 -18.49
C LEU A 441 -26.61 3.35 -19.59
N SER A 442 -25.88 4.25 -20.26
CA SER A 442 -26.41 4.98 -21.42
C SER A 442 -26.75 4.04 -22.57
N TYR A 443 -25.93 3.02 -22.84
CA TYR A 443 -26.25 1.98 -23.81
C TYR A 443 -27.45 1.11 -23.36
N GLY A 444 -27.58 0.87 -22.05
CA GLY A 444 -28.72 0.19 -21.43
C GLY A 444 -30.02 1.01 -21.41
N GLY A 445 -30.04 2.21 -22.01
CA GLY A 445 -31.25 3.02 -22.18
C GLY A 445 -31.44 4.13 -21.14
N VAL A 446 -30.47 4.37 -20.25
CA VAL A 446 -30.55 5.52 -19.33
C VAL A 446 -30.42 6.82 -20.11
N PRO A 447 -31.37 7.77 -19.97
CA PRO A 447 -31.30 9.06 -20.65
C PRO A 447 -30.03 9.84 -20.27
N LYS A 448 -29.43 10.52 -21.25
CA LYS A 448 -28.24 11.36 -21.03
C LYS A 448 -28.54 12.52 -20.06
N GLU A 449 -29.77 13.01 -20.06
CA GLU A 449 -30.28 14.10 -19.23
C GLU A 449 -30.13 13.79 -17.74
N TYR A 450 -30.35 12.53 -17.35
CA TYR A 450 -30.19 12.08 -15.97
C TYR A 450 -28.76 12.29 -15.45
N PHE A 451 -27.76 11.90 -16.24
CA PHE A 451 -26.35 12.10 -15.88
C PHE A 451 -25.98 13.59 -15.84
N LEU A 452 -26.53 14.39 -16.75
CA LEU A 452 -26.29 15.82 -16.82
C LEU A 452 -26.96 16.58 -15.66
N GLU A 453 -28.09 16.11 -15.15
CA GLU A 453 -28.74 16.66 -13.96
C GLU A 453 -27.88 16.43 -12.71
N ILE A 454 -27.42 15.19 -12.49
CA ILE A 454 -26.49 14.85 -11.40
C ILE A 454 -25.22 15.71 -11.49
N LEU A 455 -24.66 15.83 -12.70
CA LEU A 455 -23.49 16.66 -12.94
C LEU A 455 -23.76 18.13 -12.61
N THR A 456 -24.92 18.66 -13.02
CA THR A 456 -25.28 20.06 -12.80
C THR A 456 -25.42 20.36 -11.31
N ASN A 457 -26.05 19.48 -10.55
CA ASN A 457 -26.17 19.61 -9.10
C ASN A 457 -24.79 19.60 -8.42
N ALA A 458 -23.92 18.67 -8.81
CA ALA A 458 -22.54 18.63 -8.29
C ALA A 458 -21.73 19.88 -8.67
N LEU A 459 -21.89 20.40 -9.90
CA LEU A 459 -21.22 21.62 -10.34
C LEU A 459 -21.74 22.87 -9.60
N GLN A 460 -23.05 22.97 -9.38
CA GLN A 460 -23.65 24.05 -8.58
C GLN A 460 -23.12 24.03 -7.14
N ASP A 461 -22.99 22.86 -6.53
CA ASP A 461 -22.36 22.73 -5.22
C ASP A 461 -20.94 23.30 -5.25
N THR A 462 -20.12 22.95 -6.26
CA THR A 462 -18.74 23.49 -6.39
C THR A 462 -18.67 25.00 -6.61
N GLN A 463 -19.66 25.62 -7.26
CA GLN A 463 -19.73 27.08 -7.46
C GLN A 463 -20.18 27.80 -6.19
N ASN A 464 -21.12 27.21 -5.47
CA ASN A 464 -21.72 27.80 -4.27
C ASN A 464 -20.89 27.58 -3.00
N VAL A 465 -19.73 26.92 -3.10
CA VAL A 465 -18.83 26.65 -1.97
C VAL A 465 -18.45 27.92 -1.19
N TYR A 466 -18.39 29.08 -1.85
CA TYR A 466 -18.01 30.34 -1.19
C TYR A 466 -19.15 31.08 -0.50
N PHE A 467 -20.40 30.77 -0.87
CA PHE A 467 -21.57 31.54 -0.44
C PHE A 467 -22.54 30.72 0.40
N ASN A 468 -22.50 29.39 0.28
CA ASN A 468 -23.43 28.48 0.94
C ASN A 468 -22.68 27.52 1.86
N LYS A 469 -22.93 27.65 3.18
CA LYS A 469 -22.30 26.80 4.20
C LYS A 469 -22.60 25.31 3.99
N ARG A 470 -23.78 24.94 3.49
CA ARG A 470 -24.15 23.54 3.18
C ARG A 470 -23.33 22.99 2.02
N ALA A 471 -23.20 23.76 0.93
CA ALA A 471 -22.36 23.37 -0.21
C ALA A 471 -20.88 23.26 0.21
N ALA A 472 -20.37 24.26 0.94
CA ALA A 472 -19.00 24.24 1.46
C ALA A 472 -18.71 23.02 2.34
N LEU A 473 -19.63 22.71 3.25
CA LEU A 473 -19.51 21.58 4.16
C LEU A 473 -19.57 20.24 3.41
N ARG A 474 -20.42 20.12 2.38
CA ARG A 474 -20.52 18.93 1.54
C ARG A 474 -19.20 18.65 0.80
N VAL A 475 -18.65 19.66 0.12
CA VAL A 475 -17.36 19.55 -0.58
C VAL A 475 -16.23 19.23 0.41
N ALA A 476 -16.21 19.88 1.57
CA ALA A 476 -15.24 19.63 2.62
C ALA A 476 -15.34 18.20 3.19
N LEU A 477 -16.54 17.68 3.45
CA LEU A 477 -16.76 16.32 3.97
C LEU A 477 -16.39 15.22 2.95
N ASN A 478 -16.68 15.46 1.66
CA ASN A 478 -16.35 14.55 0.56
C ASN A 478 -14.83 14.40 0.36
N HIS A 479 -14.08 15.45 0.66
CA HIS A 479 -12.63 15.50 0.49
C HIS A 479 -11.85 15.66 1.80
N GLY A 480 -12.48 15.51 2.96
CA GLY A 480 -11.86 15.82 4.26
C GLY A 480 -10.68 14.94 4.62
N GLU A 481 -10.64 13.69 4.12
CA GLU A 481 -9.48 12.79 4.24
C GLU A 481 -8.21 13.38 3.56
N ILE A 482 -8.37 14.30 2.62
CA ILE A 482 -7.27 14.99 1.90
C ILE A 482 -6.96 16.36 2.53
N ASP A 483 -7.88 16.91 3.33
CA ASP A 483 -7.80 18.28 3.86
C ASP A 483 -7.25 18.34 5.29
N ASP A 484 -6.01 17.88 5.47
CA ASP A 484 -5.26 18.00 6.73
C ASP A 484 -6.11 17.67 7.98
N ASP A 485 -6.77 16.50 7.97
CA ASP A 485 -7.73 16.04 8.98
C ASP A 485 -9.01 16.90 9.10
N PHE A 486 -9.75 17.00 7.99
CA PHE A 486 -11.06 17.67 7.94
C PHE A 486 -11.02 19.13 8.42
N MET A 487 -9.90 19.84 8.21
CA MET A 487 -9.70 21.18 8.78
C MET A 487 -10.77 22.17 8.30
N ALA A 488 -11.08 22.22 7.00
CA ALA A 488 -12.13 23.08 6.45
C ALA A 488 -13.50 22.74 7.06
N THR A 489 -13.81 21.45 7.25
CA THR A 489 -15.04 21.02 7.95
C THR A 489 -15.06 21.58 9.37
N ARG A 490 -13.96 21.47 10.14
CA ARG A 490 -13.89 22.00 11.50
C ARG A 490 -14.04 23.52 11.54
N MET A 491 -13.42 24.23 10.60
CA MET A 491 -13.56 25.69 10.49
C MET A 491 -15.01 26.10 10.24
N ILE A 492 -15.69 25.48 9.27
CA ILE A 492 -17.10 25.77 8.94
C ILE A 492 -18.02 25.47 10.13
N LEU A 493 -17.84 24.32 10.79
CA LEU A 493 -18.63 23.92 11.95
C LEU A 493 -18.40 24.81 13.17
N SER A 494 -17.21 25.39 13.29
CA SER A 494 -16.88 26.37 14.34
C SER A 494 -17.44 27.76 14.06
N GLY A 495 -18.15 27.95 12.94
CA GLY A 495 -18.76 29.23 12.58
C GLY A 495 -17.83 30.19 11.85
N ILE A 496 -16.62 29.77 11.45
CA ILE A 496 -15.67 30.62 10.73
C ILE A 496 -16.29 31.05 9.38
N PRO A 497 -16.21 32.35 9.02
CA PRO A 497 -16.71 32.85 7.75
C PRO A 497 -16.08 32.17 6.52
N LEU A 498 -16.89 31.85 5.50
CA LEU A 498 -16.42 31.19 4.27
C LEU A 498 -15.46 32.06 3.43
N ASN A 499 -15.51 33.38 3.62
CA ASN A 499 -14.61 34.34 2.99
C ASN A 499 -13.29 34.53 3.76
N GLU A 500 -13.07 33.78 4.85
CA GLU A 500 -11.77 33.75 5.52
C GLU A 500 -10.71 33.27 4.52
N PRO A 501 -9.59 34.01 4.33
CA PRO A 501 -8.64 33.74 3.25
C PRO A 501 -8.14 32.30 3.16
N CYS A 502 -7.78 31.69 4.29
CA CYS A 502 -7.25 30.33 4.29
C CYS A 502 -8.33 29.29 3.97
N LEU A 503 -9.52 29.41 4.57
CA LEU A 503 -10.67 28.56 4.32
C LEU A 503 -11.08 28.64 2.85
N GLN A 504 -11.21 29.86 2.31
CA GLN A 504 -11.57 30.09 0.93
C GLN A 504 -10.55 29.46 -0.04
N HIS A 505 -9.25 29.61 0.22
CA HIS A 505 -8.19 28.97 -0.56
C HIS A 505 -8.18 27.43 -0.44
N ARG A 506 -8.51 26.88 0.74
CA ARG A 506 -8.68 25.43 0.91
C ARG A 506 -9.85 24.92 0.09
N LEU A 507 -11.00 25.57 0.25
CA LEU A 507 -12.23 25.26 -0.45
C LEU A 507 -12.07 25.34 -1.98
N SER A 508 -11.31 26.30 -2.51
CA SER A 508 -11.01 26.38 -3.95
C SER A 508 -10.19 25.19 -4.45
N GLY A 509 -9.21 24.74 -3.64
CA GLY A 509 -8.44 23.53 -3.91
C GLY A 509 -9.30 22.27 -3.91
N LEU A 510 -10.22 22.15 -2.93
CA LEU A 510 -11.16 21.03 -2.84
C LEU A 510 -12.16 21.02 -4.00
N ALA A 511 -12.78 22.16 -4.31
CA ALA A 511 -13.69 22.31 -5.46
C ALA A 511 -12.99 22.00 -6.79
N THR A 512 -11.72 22.41 -6.94
CA THR A 512 -10.93 22.06 -8.13
C THR A 512 -10.67 20.56 -8.24
N LYS A 513 -10.41 19.88 -7.11
CA LYS A 513 -10.24 18.42 -7.08
C LYS A 513 -11.54 17.69 -7.41
N GLU A 514 -12.67 18.17 -6.90
CA GLU A 514 -13.99 17.64 -7.22
C GLU A 514 -14.32 17.81 -8.71
N ARG A 515 -14.14 19.01 -9.26
CA ARG A 515 -14.30 19.29 -10.70
C ARG A 515 -13.43 18.39 -11.57
N LYS A 516 -12.16 18.16 -11.20
CA LYS A 516 -11.29 17.19 -11.90
C LYS A 516 -11.86 15.76 -11.85
N GLY A 517 -12.46 15.37 -10.74
CA GLY A 517 -13.19 14.10 -10.61
C GLY A 517 -14.38 14.02 -11.55
N LEU A 518 -15.25 15.03 -11.52
CA LEU A 518 -16.42 15.14 -12.40
C LEU A 518 -16.03 15.10 -13.88
N LYS A 519 -14.98 15.85 -14.26
CA LYS A 519 -14.38 15.86 -15.60
C LYS A 519 -13.94 14.46 -16.05
N GLY A 520 -13.42 13.65 -15.11
CA GLY A 520 -13.05 12.25 -15.34
C GLY A 520 -14.22 11.26 -15.39
N GLY A 521 -15.47 11.74 -15.30
CA GLY A 521 -16.67 10.91 -15.28
C GLY A 521 -16.97 10.29 -13.91
N LYS A 522 -16.48 10.90 -12.82
CA LYS A 522 -16.76 10.48 -11.44
C LYS A 522 -18.00 11.19 -10.90
N LEU A 523 -19.20 10.72 -11.23
CA LEU A 523 -20.45 11.36 -10.81
C LEU A 523 -20.91 10.83 -9.43
N PRO A 524 -21.23 11.72 -8.46
CA PRO A 524 -21.76 11.32 -7.17
C PRO A 524 -23.20 10.81 -7.32
N ILE A 525 -23.51 9.67 -6.71
CA ILE A 525 -24.87 9.12 -6.67
C ILE A 525 -25.22 8.78 -5.22
N SER A 526 -26.32 9.35 -4.76
CA SER A 526 -26.91 9.04 -3.45
C SER A 526 -27.27 7.56 -3.35
N GLU A 527 -27.07 6.99 -2.16
CA GLU A 527 -27.42 5.59 -1.85
C GLU A 527 -26.68 4.53 -2.69
N SER A 528 -25.50 4.87 -3.20
CA SER A 528 -24.62 3.92 -3.90
C SER A 528 -23.42 3.53 -3.03
N PHE A 529 -23.05 2.25 -3.02
CA PHE A 529 -22.06 1.72 -2.08
C PHE A 529 -21.11 0.69 -2.71
N TYR A 530 -19.83 0.75 -2.34
CA TYR A 530 -18.89 -0.34 -2.62
C TYR A 530 -18.93 -1.39 -1.51
N LEU A 531 -19.45 -2.58 -1.82
CA LEU A 531 -19.64 -3.65 -0.86
C LEU A 531 -18.67 -4.82 -1.10
N MET A 532 -18.45 -5.64 -0.07
CA MET A 532 -17.86 -6.97 -0.27
C MET A 532 -19.02 -7.94 -0.37
N GLY A 533 -19.06 -8.75 -1.41
CA GLY A 533 -20.13 -9.73 -1.59
C GLY A 533 -19.61 -11.15 -1.54
N THR A 534 -20.52 -12.05 -1.25
CA THR A 534 -20.31 -13.50 -1.22
C THR A 534 -21.57 -14.18 -1.71
N VAL A 535 -21.50 -15.48 -1.93
CA VAL A 535 -22.66 -16.27 -2.33
C VAL A 535 -23.61 -16.51 -1.18
N ASP A 536 -24.87 -16.77 -1.49
CA ASP A 536 -25.89 -17.09 -0.49
C ASP A 536 -25.58 -18.44 0.16
N PRO A 537 -25.23 -18.48 1.46
CA PRO A 537 -24.98 -19.75 2.15
C PRO A 537 -26.27 -20.50 2.48
N THR A 538 -27.44 -19.85 2.35
CA THR A 538 -28.75 -20.41 2.77
C THR A 538 -29.51 -21.09 1.63
N GLY A 539 -29.19 -20.75 0.37
CA GLY A 539 -29.93 -21.22 -0.79
C GLY A 539 -31.36 -20.68 -0.88
N VAL A 540 -31.68 -19.60 -0.17
CA VAL A 540 -33.01 -19.00 -0.12
C VAL A 540 -33.19 -17.99 -1.26
N LEU A 541 -32.11 -17.35 -1.72
CA LEU A 541 -32.17 -16.37 -2.80
C LEU A 541 -32.40 -17.04 -4.16
N LYS A 542 -33.37 -16.51 -4.91
CA LYS A 542 -33.61 -16.91 -6.31
C LYS A 542 -32.49 -16.41 -7.24
N HIS A 543 -32.43 -16.96 -8.46
CA HIS A 543 -31.40 -16.66 -9.47
C HIS A 543 -31.18 -15.17 -9.78
N ASP A 544 -32.18 -14.33 -9.53
CA ASP A 544 -32.16 -12.90 -9.75
C ASP A 544 -32.27 -12.09 -8.46
N GLN A 545 -32.06 -12.67 -7.28
CA GLN A 545 -32.17 -11.96 -5.99
C GLN A 545 -30.82 -11.76 -5.33
N VAL A 546 -30.71 -10.65 -4.60
CA VAL A 546 -29.55 -10.31 -3.76
C VAL A 546 -30.03 -9.84 -2.40
N SER A 547 -29.24 -10.11 -1.36
CA SER A 547 -29.45 -9.56 -0.03
C SER A 547 -28.32 -8.60 0.30
N VAL A 548 -28.66 -7.39 0.72
CA VAL A 548 -27.72 -6.33 1.09
C VAL A 548 -27.85 -6.07 2.57
N ILE A 549 -26.80 -6.34 3.33
CA ILE A 549 -26.78 -6.10 4.78
C ILE A 549 -26.14 -4.74 5.03
N LEU A 550 -26.95 -3.78 5.48
CA LEU A 550 -26.53 -2.44 5.90
C LEU A 550 -26.68 -2.29 7.43
N ASP A 551 -26.16 -1.19 7.97
CA ASP A 551 -26.21 -0.89 9.40
C ASP A 551 -27.65 -0.82 9.97
N HIS A 552 -28.66 -0.57 9.12
CA HIS A 552 -30.07 -0.50 9.50
C HIS A 552 -30.83 -1.82 9.29
N GLY A 553 -30.15 -2.88 8.85
CA GLY A 553 -30.71 -4.21 8.60
C GLY A 553 -30.56 -4.71 7.15
N PRO A 554 -31.01 -5.95 6.88
CA PRO A 554 -30.96 -6.54 5.55
C PRO A 554 -32.05 -5.98 4.63
N LEU A 555 -31.65 -5.56 3.43
CA LEU A 555 -32.53 -5.23 2.31
C LEU A 555 -32.57 -6.42 1.34
N LEU A 556 -33.78 -6.87 0.99
CA LEU A 556 -33.99 -7.93 0.00
C LEU A 556 -34.61 -7.33 -1.27
N GLY A 557 -34.03 -7.64 -2.42
CA GLY A 557 -34.56 -7.20 -3.70
C GLY A 557 -34.18 -8.12 -4.86
N LYS A 558 -34.96 -8.10 -5.94
CA LYS A 558 -34.49 -8.67 -7.21
C LYS A 558 -33.42 -7.74 -7.77
N ALA A 559 -32.34 -8.28 -8.33
CA ALA A 559 -31.32 -7.59 -9.09
C ALA A 559 -31.93 -6.71 -10.21
N ARG A 560 -33.10 -7.08 -10.75
CA ARG A 560 -33.89 -6.31 -11.73
C ARG A 560 -34.95 -5.39 -11.12
N ASP A 561 -35.37 -5.57 -9.87
CA ASP A 561 -36.31 -4.64 -9.20
C ASP A 561 -35.54 -3.56 -8.38
N LEU A 562 -34.25 -3.81 -8.12
CA LEU A 562 -33.24 -2.80 -7.73
C LEU A 562 -32.78 -1.94 -8.92
N TRP A 563 -33.28 -2.23 -10.14
CA TRP A 563 -33.08 -1.47 -11.36
C TRP A 563 -34.08 -1.91 -12.46
N PRO A 564 -35.18 -1.18 -12.79
CA PRO A 564 -35.70 0.08 -12.27
C PRO A 564 -37.24 0.08 -11.99
N ALA A 565 -37.66 0.45 -10.79
CA ALA A 565 -39.00 1.00 -10.54
C ALA A 565 -38.93 2.02 -9.39
N LYS A 566 -38.66 3.27 -9.76
CA LYS A 566 -38.29 4.42 -8.89
C LYS A 566 -36.86 4.36 -8.32
N LEU A 567 -36.15 5.47 -8.48
CA LEU A 567 -34.89 5.89 -7.83
C LEU A 567 -34.44 5.03 -6.64
N GLN A 568 -33.28 4.36 -6.77
CA GLN A 568 -32.28 4.03 -5.74
C GLN A 568 -31.24 3.06 -6.35
N MET A 569 -30.12 3.59 -6.86
CA MET A 569 -29.05 2.76 -7.45
C MET A 569 -28.17 2.15 -6.35
N VAL A 570 -28.53 0.97 -5.86
CA VAL A 570 -27.53 0.10 -5.21
C VAL A 570 -26.66 -0.50 -6.31
N ILE A 571 -25.56 0.17 -6.65
CA ILE A 571 -24.51 -0.42 -7.48
C ILE A 571 -23.82 -1.49 -6.63
N LEU A 572 -24.35 -2.71 -6.65
CA LEU A 572 -23.83 -3.83 -5.89
C LEU A 572 -22.49 -4.28 -6.49
N MET A 573 -21.39 -3.67 -6.05
CA MET A 573 -20.05 -4.08 -6.43
C MET A 573 -19.54 -5.26 -5.60
N VAL A 574 -20.13 -6.45 -5.78
CA VAL A 574 -19.70 -7.74 -5.18
C VAL A 574 -18.31 -8.18 -5.68
N THR A 575 -17.29 -7.96 -4.85
CA THR A 575 -15.93 -8.46 -5.10
C THR A 575 -15.74 -9.87 -4.52
N CYS A 576 -16.19 -10.93 -5.22
CA CYS A 576 -15.98 -12.30 -4.73
C CYS A 576 -14.49 -12.74 -4.74
N THR A 577 -13.64 -12.17 -5.61
CA THR A 577 -12.26 -12.71 -5.80
C THR A 577 -11.12 -11.68 -5.75
N GLY A 578 -11.42 -10.43 -5.38
CA GLY A 578 -10.40 -9.44 -5.02
C GLY A 578 -9.70 -8.70 -6.19
N SER A 579 -10.30 -8.62 -7.38
CA SER A 579 -10.03 -7.51 -8.30
C SER A 579 -11.29 -6.64 -8.42
N PRO A 580 -11.20 -5.31 -8.26
CA PRO A 580 -12.31 -4.40 -8.54
C PRO A 580 -12.80 -4.47 -10.00
N GLU A 581 -11.97 -5.02 -10.90
CA GLU A 581 -12.16 -5.07 -12.34
C GLU A 581 -13.08 -6.22 -12.82
N THR A 582 -13.29 -7.26 -12.00
CA THR A 582 -14.19 -8.37 -12.37
C THR A 582 -15.67 -7.96 -12.34
N LEU A 583 -15.99 -6.84 -11.67
CA LEU A 583 -17.36 -6.36 -11.48
C LEU A 583 -17.97 -5.65 -12.68
N SER A 584 -17.16 -4.99 -13.49
CA SER A 584 -17.62 -4.50 -14.80
C SER A 584 -18.15 -5.66 -15.65
N CYS A 585 -17.67 -6.89 -15.46
CA CYS A 585 -18.11 -8.05 -16.22
C CYS A 585 -19.52 -8.52 -15.89
N TRP A 586 -19.95 -8.49 -14.62
CA TRP A 586 -21.30 -8.96 -14.26
C TRP A 586 -22.40 -8.03 -14.80
N ILE A 587 -22.13 -6.73 -14.86
CA ILE A 587 -23.03 -5.74 -15.47
C ILE A 587 -23.05 -5.91 -17.00
N VAL A 588 -21.89 -6.17 -17.62
CA VAL A 588 -21.78 -6.40 -19.07
C VAL A 588 -22.44 -7.72 -19.49
N SER A 589 -22.25 -8.81 -18.74
CA SER A 589 -22.68 -10.16 -19.14
C SER A 589 -24.19 -10.39 -19.03
N ARG A 590 -24.94 -9.59 -18.26
CA ARG A 590 -26.40 -9.72 -18.10
C ARG A 590 -27.24 -8.74 -18.94
N HIS A 591 -26.66 -7.66 -19.45
CA HIS A 591 -27.40 -6.64 -20.19
C HIS A 591 -27.08 -6.57 -21.67
N VAL A 592 -26.02 -7.25 -22.12
CA VAL A 592 -25.90 -7.56 -23.54
C VAL A 592 -26.23 -9.03 -23.71
N ASN A 593 -27.42 -9.30 -24.22
CA ASN A 593 -27.78 -10.59 -24.83
C ASN A 593 -26.97 -10.70 -26.14
N LEU A 594 -25.65 -10.76 -26.02
CA LEU A 594 -24.72 -11.08 -27.10
C LEU A 594 -24.60 -12.59 -27.06
N GLY A 595 -25.11 -13.23 -28.10
CA GLY A 595 -25.16 -14.68 -28.21
C GLY A 595 -23.83 -15.33 -27.83
N ASN A 596 -23.95 -16.41 -27.06
CA ASN A 596 -22.86 -17.32 -26.73
C ASN A 596 -22.34 -17.99 -28.01
N GLU A 597 -21.30 -17.43 -28.61
CA GLU A 597 -20.36 -18.19 -29.45
C GLU A 597 -18.95 -17.62 -29.21
N ARG A 598 -18.28 -18.08 -28.15
CA ARG A 598 -16.84 -17.83 -28.05
C ARG A 598 -16.15 -18.79 -29.02
N SER A 599 -15.34 -18.24 -29.90
CA SER A 599 -14.36 -19.00 -30.66
C SER A 599 -12.97 -18.51 -30.24
N ILE A 600 -12.27 -19.35 -29.49
CA ILE A 600 -10.87 -19.14 -29.09
C ILE A 600 -10.02 -20.10 -29.92
N LEU A 601 -9.14 -19.54 -30.76
CA LEU A 601 -8.04 -20.27 -31.37
C LEU A 601 -7.06 -20.71 -30.26
N HIS A 602 -7.23 -21.94 -29.78
CA HIS A 602 -6.32 -22.58 -28.83
C HIS A 602 -5.06 -23.08 -29.57
N GLN A 603 -3.94 -22.38 -29.41
CA GLN A 603 -2.62 -22.99 -29.56
C GLN A 603 -2.11 -23.40 -28.18
N MET A 604 -2.38 -24.65 -27.80
CA MET A 604 -1.82 -25.28 -26.60
C MET A 604 -0.32 -25.52 -26.81
N HIS A 605 0.53 -24.62 -26.32
CA HIS A 605 1.90 -25.01 -25.99
C HIS A 605 1.88 -25.74 -24.64
N ILE A 606 2.14 -27.05 -24.67
CA ILE A 606 2.33 -27.89 -23.49
C ILE A 606 3.52 -27.31 -22.69
N THR A 607 3.21 -26.58 -21.62
CA THR A 607 4.22 -26.11 -20.68
C THR A 607 4.45 -27.20 -19.64
N LYS A 608 5.69 -27.71 -19.59
CA LYS A 608 6.09 -28.84 -18.75
C LYS A 608 5.98 -28.50 -17.25
N SER A 609 5.62 -29.50 -16.45
CA SER A 609 5.53 -29.42 -14.98
C SER A 609 6.91 -29.06 -14.36
N PRO A 610 6.96 -28.23 -13.30
CA PRO A 610 8.20 -27.94 -12.58
C PRO A 610 8.93 -29.18 -12.05
N ALA A 611 8.21 -30.28 -11.82
CA ALA A 611 8.78 -31.54 -11.31
C ALA A 611 9.72 -32.25 -12.29
N SER A 612 9.71 -31.90 -13.59
CA SER A 612 10.51 -32.57 -14.63
C SER A 612 11.83 -31.85 -14.99
N PHE A 613 12.22 -30.79 -14.28
CA PHE A 613 13.41 -29.98 -14.58
C PHE A 613 14.52 -30.13 -13.52
N GLN A 614 15.77 -30.25 -13.97
CA GLN A 614 16.96 -30.23 -13.09
C GLN A 614 17.03 -28.92 -12.28
N LEU A 615 17.29 -29.05 -10.98
CA LEU A 615 17.34 -27.98 -9.95
C LEU A 615 18.39 -26.86 -10.19
N ARG A 616 19.11 -26.83 -11.32
CA ARG A 616 19.98 -25.69 -11.68
C ARG A 616 19.32 -24.72 -12.68
N ASN A 617 18.47 -25.20 -13.58
CA ASN A 617 17.89 -24.37 -14.64
C ASN A 617 16.69 -23.51 -14.17
N TRP A 618 15.97 -23.94 -13.13
CA TRP A 618 14.77 -23.25 -12.62
C TRP A 618 15.04 -21.85 -12.04
N LYS A 619 16.17 -21.64 -11.36
CA LYS A 619 16.48 -20.33 -10.71
C LYS A 619 16.65 -19.22 -11.75
N ASN A 620 17.38 -19.53 -12.83
CA ASN A 620 17.61 -18.60 -13.92
C ASN A 620 16.32 -18.27 -14.66
N GLU A 621 15.47 -19.28 -14.89
CA GLU A 621 14.20 -19.07 -15.59
C GLU A 621 13.24 -18.18 -14.81
N LEU A 622 13.12 -18.42 -13.50
CA LEU A 622 12.33 -17.58 -12.60
C LEU A 622 12.82 -16.14 -12.55
N PHE A 623 14.13 -15.92 -12.64
CA PHE A 623 14.70 -14.59 -12.67
C PHE A 623 14.55 -13.92 -14.05
N ARG A 624 14.64 -14.67 -15.15
CA ARG A 624 14.31 -14.18 -16.49
C ARG A 624 12.86 -13.74 -16.62
N MET A 625 11.93 -14.44 -15.97
CA MET A 625 10.53 -14.00 -15.87
C MET A 625 10.40 -12.65 -15.15
N PHE A 626 11.19 -12.41 -14.09
CA PHE A 626 11.24 -11.11 -13.45
C PHE A 626 11.76 -10.02 -14.41
N LEU A 627 12.88 -10.30 -15.11
CA LEU A 627 13.48 -9.35 -16.04
C LEU A 627 12.52 -8.99 -17.18
N SER A 628 11.83 -9.97 -17.77
CA SER A 628 10.83 -9.71 -18.81
C SER A 628 9.65 -8.90 -18.28
N THR A 629 9.14 -9.21 -17.08
CA THR A 629 8.05 -8.45 -16.46
C THR A 629 8.46 -6.99 -16.19
N ARG A 630 9.72 -6.75 -15.83
CA ARG A 630 10.26 -5.42 -15.53
C ARG A 630 10.57 -4.60 -16.78
N PHE A 631 11.32 -5.17 -17.72
CA PHE A 631 11.92 -4.43 -18.85
C PHE A 631 11.11 -4.54 -20.13
N GLN A 632 10.20 -5.52 -20.23
CA GLN A 632 9.28 -5.69 -21.35
C GLN A 632 7.81 -5.67 -20.85
N PRO A 633 7.39 -4.63 -20.10
CA PRO A 633 6.01 -4.58 -19.60
C PRO A 633 5.05 -4.38 -20.77
N SER A 634 4.10 -5.31 -20.91
CA SER A 634 3.04 -5.20 -21.90
C SER A 634 1.78 -4.60 -21.25
N ASP A 635 1.44 -3.34 -21.56
CA ASP A 635 0.19 -2.71 -21.09
C ASP A 635 -1.02 -3.10 -21.96
N ASN A 636 -1.14 -4.40 -22.27
CA ASN A 636 -2.15 -4.89 -23.21
C ASN A 636 -3.56 -4.81 -22.62
N ALA A 637 -3.71 -4.96 -21.30
CA ALA A 637 -4.97 -4.71 -20.62
C ALA A 637 -5.38 -3.22 -20.72
N GLY A 638 -4.44 -2.28 -20.53
CA GLY A 638 -4.70 -0.85 -20.69
C GLY A 638 -5.03 -0.47 -22.14
N VAL A 639 -4.33 -1.04 -23.12
CA VAL A 639 -4.61 -0.84 -24.56
C VAL A 639 -5.99 -1.37 -24.93
N ALA A 640 -6.34 -2.58 -24.49
CA ALA A 640 -7.65 -3.19 -24.75
C ALA A 640 -8.78 -2.36 -24.12
N ALA A 641 -8.65 -1.98 -22.84
CA ALA A 641 -9.64 -1.18 -22.14
C ALA A 641 -9.84 0.22 -22.76
N ASN A 642 -8.76 0.89 -23.16
CA ASN A 642 -8.83 2.19 -23.82
C ASN A 642 -9.46 2.10 -25.21
N SER A 643 -9.14 1.05 -25.98
CA SER A 643 -9.73 0.83 -27.31
C SER A 643 -11.22 0.51 -27.18
N TRP A 644 -11.60 -0.34 -26.23
CA TRP A 644 -12.99 -0.66 -25.94
C TRP A 644 -13.81 0.59 -25.61
N LEU A 645 -13.27 1.49 -24.77
CA LEU A 645 -13.95 2.73 -24.41
C LEU A 645 -14.15 3.66 -25.62
N ALA A 646 -13.17 3.74 -26.53
CA ALA A 646 -13.31 4.52 -27.75
C ALA A 646 -14.37 3.94 -28.71
N PHE A 647 -14.43 2.62 -28.87
CA PHE A 647 -15.48 1.97 -29.67
C PHE A 647 -16.86 2.13 -29.03
N MET A 648 -16.98 1.96 -27.72
CA MET A 648 -18.21 2.18 -26.97
C MET A 648 -18.72 3.62 -27.13
N ASP A 649 -17.82 4.59 -27.08
CA ASP A 649 -18.18 5.99 -27.29
C ASP A 649 -18.73 6.25 -28.71
N ARG A 650 -18.08 5.70 -29.74
CA ARG A 650 -18.59 5.78 -31.12
C ARG A 650 -19.94 5.08 -31.27
N LEU A 651 -20.11 3.92 -30.65
CA LEU A 651 -21.37 3.18 -30.66
C LEU A 651 -22.54 4.02 -30.11
N LEU A 652 -22.28 4.82 -29.06
CA LEU A 652 -23.27 5.74 -28.47
C LEU A 652 -23.58 6.97 -29.34
N ILE A 653 -22.69 7.31 -30.29
CA ILE A 653 -22.87 8.44 -31.21
C ILE A 653 -23.65 8.03 -32.48
N LEU A 654 -23.41 6.82 -32.98
CA LEU A 654 -23.98 6.35 -34.24
C LEU A 654 -25.51 6.20 -34.16
N GLY A 655 -26.22 6.73 -35.15
CA GLY A 655 -27.68 6.56 -35.31
C GLY A 655 -28.06 5.19 -35.88
N ASP A 656 -29.36 4.94 -36.04
CA ASP A 656 -29.88 3.63 -36.48
C ASP A 656 -29.59 3.31 -37.96
N ALA A 657 -29.24 4.33 -38.76
CA ALA A 657 -28.83 4.18 -40.16
C ALA A 657 -27.49 3.42 -40.34
N SER A 658 -26.70 3.25 -39.27
CA SER A 658 -25.36 2.61 -39.30
C SER A 658 -25.35 1.19 -38.71
N ALA A 659 -26.43 0.42 -38.88
CA ALA A 659 -26.60 -0.89 -38.25
C ALA A 659 -25.44 -1.87 -38.51
N GLY A 660 -24.90 -1.92 -39.73
CA GLY A 660 -23.76 -2.77 -40.09
C GLY A 660 -22.45 -2.37 -39.39
N GLU A 661 -22.17 -1.07 -39.29
CA GLU A 661 -21.01 -0.55 -38.55
C GLU A 661 -21.13 -0.85 -37.04
N LYS A 662 -22.34 -0.69 -36.48
CA LYS A 662 -22.63 -1.02 -35.07
C LYS A 662 -22.40 -2.51 -34.79
N ALA A 663 -22.79 -3.41 -35.69
CA ALA A 663 -22.59 -4.85 -35.54
C ALA A 663 -21.09 -5.21 -35.51
N CYS A 664 -20.33 -4.73 -36.50
CA CYS A 664 -18.88 -4.96 -36.57
C CYS A 664 -18.13 -4.40 -35.33
N MET A 665 -18.53 -3.21 -34.85
CA MET A 665 -17.97 -2.64 -33.62
C MET A 665 -18.26 -3.51 -32.40
N LYS A 666 -19.48 -4.06 -32.27
CA LYS A 666 -19.83 -4.95 -31.15
C LYS A 666 -18.98 -6.22 -31.14
N ASP A 667 -18.75 -6.83 -32.30
CA ASP A 667 -17.89 -8.01 -32.42
C ASP A 667 -16.44 -7.69 -32.03
N THR A 668 -15.93 -6.55 -32.49
CA THR A 668 -14.60 -6.05 -32.11
C THR A 668 -14.50 -5.81 -30.60
N MET A 669 -15.53 -5.20 -30.02
CA MET A 669 -15.59 -4.93 -28.58
C MET A 669 -15.61 -6.22 -27.76
N LEU A 670 -16.35 -7.25 -28.20
CA LEU A 670 -16.35 -8.57 -27.57
C LEU A 670 -14.94 -9.19 -27.56
N LYS A 671 -14.26 -9.17 -28.70
CA LYS A 671 -12.86 -9.64 -28.80
C LYS A 671 -11.92 -8.85 -27.89
N LEU A 672 -12.12 -7.53 -27.76
CA LEU A 672 -11.34 -6.70 -26.82
C LEU A 672 -11.60 -7.06 -25.36
N VAL A 673 -12.83 -7.44 -24.99
CA VAL A 673 -13.14 -7.93 -23.65
C VAL A 673 -12.41 -9.24 -23.37
N ASP A 674 -12.42 -10.17 -24.32
CA ASP A 674 -11.69 -11.45 -24.18
C ASP A 674 -10.19 -11.20 -24.00
N LEU A 675 -9.59 -10.38 -24.88
CA LEU A 675 -8.17 -10.00 -24.80
C LEU A 675 -7.82 -9.28 -23.50
N TYR A 676 -8.73 -8.48 -22.96
CA TYR A 676 -8.55 -7.81 -21.68
C TYR A 676 -8.43 -8.83 -20.53
N TYR A 677 -9.32 -9.81 -20.46
CA TYR A 677 -9.26 -10.85 -19.43
C TYR A 677 -8.07 -11.79 -19.59
N ASP A 678 -7.77 -12.18 -20.83
CA ASP A 678 -6.57 -12.95 -21.13
C ASP A 678 -5.31 -12.19 -20.68
N ALA A 679 -5.25 -10.87 -20.90
CA ALA A 679 -4.13 -10.03 -20.44
C ALA A 679 -4.05 -9.93 -18.91
N LEU A 680 -5.18 -9.90 -18.19
CA LEU A 680 -5.20 -9.92 -16.72
C LEU A 680 -4.73 -11.27 -16.14
N ASP A 681 -4.98 -12.37 -16.84
CA ASP A 681 -4.58 -13.72 -16.43
C ASP A 681 -3.24 -14.17 -17.02
N ALA A 682 -2.69 -13.46 -17.99
CA ALA A 682 -1.36 -13.69 -18.59
C ALA A 682 -0.25 -13.91 -17.54
N PRO A 683 -0.14 -13.11 -16.45
CA PRO A 683 0.88 -13.33 -15.43
C PRO A 683 0.76 -14.69 -14.70
N LYS A 684 -0.46 -15.26 -14.62
CA LYS A 684 -0.73 -16.53 -13.94
C LYS A 684 -0.67 -17.71 -14.89
N SER A 685 -1.03 -17.51 -16.16
CA SER A 685 -1.08 -18.55 -17.19
C SER A 685 0.25 -18.71 -17.91
N GLY A 686 1.12 -17.69 -17.90
CA GLY A 686 2.36 -17.64 -18.66
C GLY A 686 2.14 -17.36 -20.16
N LYS A 687 0.91 -17.07 -20.58
CA LYS A 687 0.58 -16.70 -21.95
C LYS A 687 1.09 -15.30 -22.26
N ARG A 688 1.68 -15.11 -23.45
CA ARG A 688 1.83 -13.77 -24.02
C ARG A 688 0.54 -13.43 -24.75
N VAL A 689 -0.08 -12.33 -24.35
CA VAL A 689 -1.28 -11.80 -24.99
C VAL A 689 -0.85 -10.54 -25.70
N GLU A 690 -1.15 -10.41 -26.98
CA GLU A 690 -0.95 -9.18 -27.74
C GLU A 690 -2.28 -8.74 -28.31
N VAL A 691 -2.55 -7.43 -28.28
CA VAL A 691 -3.75 -6.87 -28.92
C VAL A 691 -3.43 -6.65 -30.40
N PRO A 692 -4.09 -7.35 -31.34
CA PRO A 692 -3.93 -7.12 -32.78
C PRO A 692 -4.20 -5.67 -33.16
N ASN A 693 -3.50 -5.17 -34.18
CA ASN A 693 -3.65 -3.77 -34.62
C ASN A 693 -5.05 -3.46 -35.16
N GLU A 694 -5.74 -4.45 -35.72
CA GLU A 694 -7.13 -4.35 -36.19
C GLU A 694 -8.14 -4.03 -35.08
N TYR A 695 -7.86 -4.42 -33.83
CA TYR A 695 -8.73 -4.13 -32.69
C TYR A 695 -8.30 -2.87 -31.91
N LYS A 696 -7.19 -2.22 -32.29
CA LYS A 696 -6.76 -0.99 -31.63
C LYS A 696 -7.54 0.19 -32.17
N ALA A 697 -8.06 1.03 -31.29
CA ALA A 697 -8.72 2.25 -31.71
C ALA A 697 -7.71 3.21 -32.36
N GLU A 698 -8.00 3.63 -33.59
CA GLU A 698 -7.17 4.59 -34.33
C GLU A 698 -7.33 6.02 -33.80
N LYS A 699 -8.58 6.42 -33.49
CA LYS A 699 -8.93 7.72 -32.93
C LYS A 699 -9.65 7.56 -31.60
N TYR A 700 -9.42 8.50 -30.68
CA TYR A 700 -9.96 8.51 -29.33
C TYR A 700 -10.86 9.72 -29.10
N PRO A 701 -11.87 9.64 -28.24
CA PRO A 701 -12.70 10.79 -27.93
C PRO A 701 -11.92 11.86 -27.16
N HIS A 702 -12.24 13.14 -27.42
CA HIS A 702 -11.55 14.29 -26.84
C HIS A 702 -11.52 14.31 -25.30
N TYR A 703 -12.51 13.74 -24.61
CA TYR A 703 -12.50 13.66 -23.13
C TYR A 703 -11.41 12.73 -22.57
N MET A 704 -10.76 11.93 -23.41
CA MET A 704 -9.58 11.15 -23.03
C MET A 704 -8.27 11.93 -23.11
N GLU A 705 -8.31 13.22 -23.51
CA GLU A 705 -7.19 14.17 -23.49
C GLU A 705 -5.92 13.67 -24.23
N ARG A 706 -6.11 12.88 -25.30
CA ARG A 706 -4.99 12.46 -26.15
C ARG A 706 -4.60 13.58 -27.12
N LYS A 707 -3.32 13.96 -27.12
CA LYS A 707 -2.76 15.07 -27.93
C LYS A 707 -2.91 14.84 -29.43
N GLU A 708 -2.82 13.60 -29.88
CA GLU A 708 -2.93 13.21 -31.29
C GLU A 708 -4.05 12.17 -31.46
N LYS A 709 -4.63 12.11 -32.67
CA LYS A 709 -5.67 11.14 -33.04
C LYS A 709 -6.93 11.24 -32.17
N SER A 710 -7.52 12.44 -32.05
CA SER A 710 -8.74 12.66 -31.29
C SER A 710 -9.95 13.06 -32.16
N TYR A 711 -11.17 12.83 -31.67
CA TYR A 711 -12.42 13.32 -32.26
C TYR A 711 -13.34 13.96 -31.22
N LYS A 712 -14.18 14.91 -31.66
CA LYS A 712 -15.20 15.52 -30.81
C LYS A 712 -16.34 14.54 -30.60
N SER A 713 -16.55 14.12 -29.35
CA SER A 713 -17.58 13.15 -28.97
C SER A 713 -18.85 13.88 -28.59
N THR A 714 -19.98 13.46 -29.15
CA THR A 714 -21.32 13.94 -28.81
C THR A 714 -22.05 12.96 -27.87
N SER A 715 -21.36 11.92 -27.40
CA SER A 715 -21.89 10.98 -26.42
C SER A 715 -22.10 11.66 -25.05
N VAL A 716 -22.78 10.98 -24.14
CA VAL A 716 -22.94 11.45 -22.74
C VAL A 716 -21.60 11.78 -22.07
N LEU A 717 -20.52 11.04 -22.35
CA LEU A 717 -19.20 11.28 -21.78
C LEU A 717 -18.55 12.55 -22.35
N GLY A 718 -18.71 12.78 -23.66
CA GLY A 718 -18.31 14.03 -24.30
C GLY A 718 -19.05 15.24 -23.74
N LEU A 719 -20.38 15.12 -23.56
CA LEU A 719 -21.22 16.18 -23.00
C LEU A 719 -20.87 16.50 -21.55
N ILE A 720 -20.60 15.49 -20.71
CA ILE A 720 -20.15 15.68 -19.33
C ILE A 720 -18.83 16.46 -19.31
N TYR A 721 -17.85 16.03 -20.11
CA TYR A 721 -16.53 16.65 -20.19
C TYR A 721 -16.63 18.12 -20.63
N ASP A 722 -17.40 18.39 -21.67
CA ASP A 722 -17.63 19.73 -22.19
C ASP A 722 -18.35 20.62 -21.21
N LYS A 723 -19.37 20.10 -20.53
CA LYS A 723 -20.10 20.83 -19.50
C LYS A 723 -19.16 21.22 -18.37
N VAL A 724 -18.33 20.32 -17.87
CA VAL A 724 -17.36 20.66 -16.80
C VAL A 724 -16.35 21.72 -17.26
N ASN A 725 -15.82 21.62 -18.49
CA ASN A 725 -14.89 22.63 -19.01
C ASN A 725 -15.56 23.99 -19.25
N SER A 726 -16.84 24.02 -19.65
CA SER A 726 -17.58 25.28 -19.77
C SER A 726 -17.81 25.98 -18.43
N PHE A 727 -17.64 25.25 -17.32
CA PHE A 727 -17.72 25.74 -15.95
C PHE A 727 -16.34 26.13 -15.39
N GLU A 728 -15.30 26.26 -16.23
CA GLU A 728 -14.05 26.89 -15.83
C GLU A 728 -14.36 28.31 -15.32
N SER A 729 -14.46 28.39 -13.98
CA SER A 729 -14.78 29.60 -13.25
C SER A 729 -13.70 30.63 -13.51
N GLU A 730 -14.12 31.88 -13.71
CA GLU A 730 -13.31 33.03 -13.32
C GLU A 730 -12.64 32.71 -11.99
N ASP A 731 -11.31 32.70 -11.99
CA ASP A 731 -10.52 32.25 -10.86
C ASP A 731 -10.80 33.21 -9.69
N MET A 732 -11.72 32.82 -8.79
CA MET A 732 -12.03 33.50 -7.53
C MET A 732 -10.87 33.29 -6.54
N THR A 733 -9.66 33.54 -7.03
CA THR A 733 -8.45 33.66 -6.24
C THR A 733 -8.72 34.75 -5.21
N VAL A 734 -8.50 34.40 -3.95
CA VAL A 734 -8.52 35.37 -2.86
C VAL A 734 -7.47 36.42 -3.18
N LYS A 735 -7.89 37.62 -3.57
CA LYS A 735 -6.98 38.69 -3.99
C LYS A 735 -6.34 39.41 -2.80
N GLU A 736 -6.95 39.29 -1.61
CA GLU A 736 -6.54 40.04 -0.41
C GLU A 736 -6.54 39.14 0.82
N VAL A 737 -5.41 39.11 1.55
CA VAL A 737 -5.26 38.42 2.82
C VAL A 737 -5.64 39.39 3.94
N TRP A 738 -6.52 38.98 4.85
CA TRP A 738 -6.96 39.76 6.01
C TRP A 738 -7.12 38.85 7.24
N LYS A 739 -7.07 39.44 8.44
CA LYS A 739 -7.19 38.73 9.73
C LYS A 739 -8.62 38.76 10.26
N LEU A 740 -9.05 37.68 10.90
CA LEU A 740 -10.32 37.66 11.63
C LEU A 740 -10.30 38.72 12.75
N PRO A 741 -11.30 39.62 12.84
CA PRO A 741 -11.36 40.65 13.88
C PRO A 741 -11.30 40.08 15.31
N SER A 742 -11.81 38.87 15.50
CA SER A 742 -11.74 38.16 16.78
C SER A 742 -10.33 37.73 17.18
N PHE A 743 -9.39 37.65 16.24
CA PHE A 743 -8.01 37.19 16.45
C PHE A 743 -6.98 38.31 16.27
N ASP A 744 -7.39 39.46 15.75
CA ASP A 744 -6.59 40.68 15.70
C ASP A 744 -6.68 41.42 17.05
N VAL A 745 -6.02 40.84 18.05
CA VAL A 745 -5.99 41.34 19.43
C VAL A 745 -4.55 41.48 19.89
N GLU A 746 -4.30 42.33 20.89
CA GLU A 746 -2.97 42.45 21.48
C GLU A 746 -2.54 41.13 22.12
N ILE A 747 -1.36 40.65 21.74
CA ILE A 747 -0.75 39.39 22.19
C ILE A 747 0.55 39.76 22.91
N PRO A 748 0.94 39.04 23.98
CA PRO A 748 2.23 39.27 24.62
C PRO A 748 3.41 39.22 23.64
N GLU A 749 4.20 40.29 23.59
CA GLU A 749 5.30 40.46 22.62
C GLU A 749 6.31 39.31 22.67
N ALA A 750 6.60 38.79 23.87
CA ALA A 750 7.48 37.64 24.05
C ALA A 750 6.97 36.38 23.32
N CYS A 751 5.66 36.17 23.27
CA CYS A 751 5.04 35.04 22.58
C CYS A 751 5.08 35.22 21.06
N LEU A 752 4.84 36.46 20.59
CA LEU A 752 4.88 36.81 19.18
C LEU A 752 6.28 36.65 18.58
N GLN A 753 7.31 37.15 19.29
CA GLN A 753 8.69 37.03 18.87
C GLN A 753 9.16 35.55 18.84
N LEU A 754 8.80 34.77 19.85
CA LEU A 754 9.08 33.34 19.90
C LEU A 754 8.51 32.58 18.69
N TRP A 755 7.24 32.83 18.35
CA TRP A 755 6.60 32.14 17.23
C TRP A 755 7.01 32.67 15.86
N LYS A 756 7.52 33.91 15.78
CA LYS A 756 8.17 34.45 14.59
C LYS A 756 9.45 33.68 14.25
N GLU A 757 10.32 33.48 15.24
CA GLU A 757 11.55 32.69 15.09
C GLU A 757 11.24 31.24 14.69
N ARG A 758 10.30 30.60 15.40
CA ARG A 758 9.84 29.24 15.08
C ARG A 758 9.23 29.13 13.68
N TYR A 759 8.50 30.14 13.21
CA TYR A 759 7.93 30.13 11.87
C TYR A 759 9.02 30.23 10.78
N ASP A 760 10.09 30.98 11.03
CA ASP A 760 11.23 31.07 10.13
C ASP A 760 11.99 29.74 10.02
N GLU A 761 12.20 29.08 11.17
CA GLU A 761 12.71 27.70 11.23
C GLU A 761 11.81 26.74 10.46
N TYR A 762 10.50 26.79 10.69
CA TYR A 762 9.52 25.95 10.00
C TYR A 762 9.62 26.12 8.49
N ARG A 763 9.69 27.36 7.99
CA ARG A 763 9.80 27.63 6.55
C ARG A 763 11.08 27.05 5.96
N SER A 764 12.20 27.12 6.69
CA SER A 764 13.47 26.53 6.28
C SER A 764 13.40 25.00 6.24
N GLU A 765 12.92 24.37 7.32
CA GLU A 765 12.77 22.92 7.45
C GLU A 765 11.79 22.34 6.43
N MET A 766 10.63 22.99 6.24
CA MET A 766 9.63 22.58 5.26
C MET A 766 10.17 22.71 3.82
N LYS A 767 10.95 23.77 3.52
CA LYS A 767 11.60 23.91 2.21
C LYS A 767 12.62 22.80 1.95
N LYS A 768 13.34 22.34 2.97
CA LYS A 768 14.24 21.18 2.88
C LYS A 768 13.44 19.90 2.65
N ALA A 769 12.40 19.64 3.44
CA ALA A 769 11.53 18.47 3.31
C ALA A 769 10.89 18.36 1.91
N LEU A 770 10.46 19.48 1.32
CA LEU A 770 9.80 19.48 0.02
C LEU A 770 10.74 19.29 -1.18
N LYS A 771 12.06 19.43 -0.98
CA LYS A 771 13.12 19.17 -1.99
C LYS A 771 13.60 17.71 -2.00
N THR A 772 13.18 16.92 -1.02
CA THR A 772 13.52 15.50 -0.89
C THR A 772 12.78 14.62 -1.90
N ASP A 773 13.38 13.47 -2.22
CA ASP A 773 12.93 12.49 -3.21
C ASP A 773 11.44 12.07 -3.06
N SER A 774 10.77 11.85 -4.20
CA SER A 774 9.29 11.88 -4.31
C SER A 774 8.53 10.84 -3.47
N GLU A 775 9.14 9.70 -3.14
CA GLU A 775 8.49 8.63 -2.36
C GLU A 775 8.31 8.99 -0.87
N SER A 776 9.07 9.95 -0.33
CA SER A 776 9.13 10.23 1.13
C SER A 776 8.82 11.69 1.53
N LYS A 777 8.60 12.55 0.53
CA LYS A 777 8.33 13.99 0.73
C LYS A 777 7.19 14.27 1.70
N ASN A 778 6.12 13.48 1.63
CA ASN A 778 4.96 13.66 2.50
C ASN A 778 5.28 13.31 3.96
N ASP A 779 6.10 12.29 4.20
CA ASP A 779 6.48 11.86 5.55
C ASP A 779 7.33 12.93 6.23
N PHE A 780 8.35 13.47 5.53
CA PHE A 780 9.15 14.58 6.07
C PHE A 780 8.32 15.82 6.35
N ALA A 781 7.41 16.18 5.44
CA ALA A 781 6.52 17.32 5.66
C ALA A 781 5.62 17.10 6.88
N ASN A 782 5.12 15.88 7.09
CA ASN A 782 4.29 15.54 8.25
C ASN A 782 5.09 15.60 9.55
N GLU A 783 6.33 15.09 9.57
CA GLU A 783 7.20 15.15 10.75
C GLU A 783 7.54 16.59 11.15
N VAL A 784 7.79 17.47 10.17
CA VAL A 784 7.98 18.90 10.44
C VAL A 784 6.72 19.47 11.09
N ILE A 785 5.52 19.18 10.58
CA ILE A 785 4.27 19.67 11.18
C ILE A 785 4.09 19.14 12.62
N LYS A 786 4.34 17.85 12.87
CA LYS A 786 4.26 17.25 14.21
C LYS A 786 5.22 17.92 15.19
N LYS A 787 6.45 18.27 14.78
CA LYS A 787 7.40 19.01 15.62
C LYS A 787 6.78 20.30 16.15
N TYR A 788 6.17 21.11 15.28
CA TYR A 788 5.57 22.38 15.71
C TYR A 788 4.26 22.21 16.48
N LYS A 789 3.48 21.14 16.22
CA LYS A 789 2.34 20.75 17.07
C LYS A 789 2.78 20.46 18.50
N ARG A 790 3.84 19.65 18.68
CA ARG A 790 4.42 19.35 20.01
C ARG A 790 4.98 20.59 20.71
N LEU A 791 5.54 21.55 19.97
CA LEU A 791 5.99 22.82 20.56
C LEU A 791 4.82 23.66 21.10
N LEU A 792 3.67 23.65 20.40
CA LEU A 792 2.47 24.36 20.81
C LEU A 792 1.76 23.63 21.96
N TYR A 793 1.40 22.36 21.73
CA TYR A 793 0.51 21.62 22.62
C TYR A 793 1.23 20.80 23.68
N ASP A 794 2.55 20.61 23.66
CA ASP A 794 3.25 19.53 24.40
C ASP A 794 2.90 18.09 23.96
N ALA A 795 1.84 17.93 23.16
CA ALA A 795 1.39 16.71 22.53
C ALA A 795 1.20 16.87 21.00
N GLU A 796 0.78 15.81 20.31
CA GLU A 796 0.44 15.91 18.87
C GLU A 796 -0.94 16.55 18.64
N GLU A 797 -1.84 16.43 19.60
CA GLU A 797 -3.20 16.98 19.53
C GLU A 797 -3.56 17.81 20.77
N LEU A 798 -4.53 18.71 20.61
CA LEU A 798 -4.97 19.64 21.67
C LEU A 798 -5.57 18.87 22.86
N GLU A 799 -6.30 17.80 22.58
CA GLU A 799 -7.03 17.00 23.56
C GLU A 799 -6.10 16.24 24.53
N GLU A 800 -4.83 16.08 24.16
CA GLU A 800 -3.81 15.34 24.92
C GLU A 800 -2.86 16.29 25.68
N SER A 801 -3.03 17.60 25.50
CA SER A 801 -2.17 18.62 26.09
C SER A 801 -2.39 18.74 27.60
N GLU A 802 -1.29 18.81 28.36
CA GLU A 802 -1.33 19.13 29.79
C GLU A 802 -1.19 20.65 30.07
N LYS A 803 -0.86 21.44 29.05
CA LYS A 803 -0.78 22.91 29.15
C LYS A 803 -2.12 23.54 29.50
N LYS A 804 -2.05 24.70 30.17
CA LYS A 804 -3.23 25.52 30.46
C LYS A 804 -3.82 26.03 29.14
N GLU A 805 -5.15 25.91 29.00
CA GLU A 805 -5.85 26.33 27.78
C GLU A 805 -5.57 27.80 27.39
N GLU A 806 -5.45 28.69 28.37
CA GLU A 806 -5.17 30.12 28.14
C GLU A 806 -3.80 30.34 27.49
N GLU A 807 -2.80 29.57 27.90
CA GLU A 807 -1.45 29.62 27.33
C GLU A 807 -1.47 29.12 25.88
N ILE A 808 -2.13 27.99 25.63
CA ILE A 808 -2.31 27.43 24.28
C ILE A 808 -3.03 28.42 23.37
N PHE A 809 -4.07 29.11 23.86
CA PHE A 809 -4.81 30.08 23.07
C PHE A 809 -3.97 31.33 22.75
N ASN A 810 -3.15 31.81 23.67
CA ASN A 810 -2.24 32.92 23.42
C ASN A 810 -1.17 32.54 22.38
N GLU A 811 -0.57 31.34 22.51
CA GLU A 811 0.39 30.82 21.52
C GLU A 811 -0.28 30.60 20.14
N ALA A 812 -1.50 30.06 20.11
CA ALA A 812 -2.26 29.87 18.86
C ALA A 812 -2.57 31.21 18.16
N LEU A 813 -2.93 32.25 18.93
CA LEU A 813 -3.13 33.60 18.41
C LEU A 813 -1.83 34.20 17.88
N ALA A 814 -0.69 33.96 18.56
CA ALA A 814 0.63 34.39 18.08
C ALA A 814 0.97 33.75 16.73
N ILE A 815 0.78 32.44 16.59
CA ILE A 815 0.97 31.71 15.32
C ILE A 815 0.07 32.28 14.22
N TYR A 816 -1.21 32.52 14.53
CA TYR A 816 -2.15 33.11 13.58
C TYR A 816 -1.68 34.49 13.10
N ASN A 817 -1.31 35.39 14.01
CA ASN A 817 -0.88 36.74 13.65
C ASN A 817 0.42 36.74 12.85
N VAL A 818 1.46 36.06 13.33
CA VAL A 818 2.76 35.94 12.64
C VAL A 818 2.61 35.44 11.21
N THR A 819 1.76 34.43 11.00
CA THR A 819 1.56 33.83 9.67
C THR A 819 0.76 34.72 8.75
N TYR A 820 -0.30 35.37 9.23
CA TYR A 820 -1.14 36.25 8.43
C TYR A 820 -0.39 37.54 8.09
N ASP A 821 0.39 38.11 9.02
CA ASP A 821 1.25 39.26 8.76
C ASP A 821 2.28 38.96 7.67
N TYR A 822 2.91 37.78 7.76
CA TYR A 822 3.81 37.32 6.71
C TYR A 822 3.09 37.12 5.37
N ALA A 823 1.92 36.48 5.38
CA ALA A 823 1.12 36.22 4.17
C ALA A 823 0.63 37.51 3.50
N MET A 824 0.23 38.51 4.28
CA MET A 824 -0.13 39.85 3.81
C MET A 824 1.07 40.54 3.17
N GLY A 825 2.25 40.46 3.80
CA GLY A 825 3.47 41.08 3.29
C GLY A 825 3.96 40.53 1.94
N ILE A 826 3.72 39.24 1.66
CA ILE A 826 4.12 38.61 0.39
C ILE A 826 2.97 38.32 -0.58
N GLN A 827 1.74 38.67 -0.21
CA GLN A 827 0.51 38.43 -0.97
C GLN A 827 0.31 36.94 -1.37
N ASP A 828 0.59 36.01 -0.45
CA ASP A 828 0.43 34.56 -0.68
C ASP A 828 -0.43 33.93 0.42
N VAL A 829 -1.71 33.72 0.10
CA VAL A 829 -2.71 33.08 0.98
C VAL A 829 -2.29 31.67 1.40
N GLY A 830 -1.50 30.98 0.56
CA GLY A 830 -0.99 29.64 0.85
C GLY A 830 -0.14 29.59 2.13
N LYS A 831 0.43 30.71 2.58
CA LYS A 831 1.18 30.81 3.84
C LYS A 831 0.32 30.75 5.09
N CYS A 832 -0.94 31.18 5.01
CA CYS A 832 -1.90 31.10 6.12
C CYS A 832 -2.15 29.64 6.56
N ARG A 833 -1.88 28.67 5.67
CA ARG A 833 -2.06 27.24 5.91
C ARG A 833 -1.33 26.74 7.16
N TYR A 834 -0.18 27.31 7.51
CA TYR A 834 0.60 26.88 8.68
C TYR A 834 -0.18 27.07 9.99
N ALA A 835 -0.83 28.22 10.18
CA ALA A 835 -1.60 28.48 11.39
C ALA A 835 -2.70 27.45 11.60
N TRP A 836 -3.46 27.15 10.54
CA TRP A 836 -4.53 26.16 10.61
C TRP A 836 -4.02 24.72 10.70
N LYS A 837 -2.82 24.41 10.21
CA LYS A 837 -2.21 23.08 10.35
C LYS A 837 -1.73 22.78 11.77
N VAL A 838 -1.11 23.76 12.42
CA VAL A 838 -0.51 23.58 13.75
C VAL A 838 -1.51 23.93 14.84
N ALA A 839 -2.13 25.11 14.75
CA ALA A 839 -3.00 25.68 15.79
C ALA A 839 -4.50 25.53 15.49
N GLY A 840 -4.89 24.84 14.41
CA GLY A 840 -6.29 24.81 13.93
C GLY A 840 -7.31 24.36 14.98
N SER A 841 -7.01 23.31 15.76
CA SER A 841 -7.86 22.84 16.87
C SER A 841 -8.10 23.94 17.90
N ALA A 842 -7.02 24.58 18.37
CA ALA A 842 -7.09 25.64 19.36
C ALA A 842 -7.79 26.90 18.83
N LEU A 843 -7.52 27.30 17.59
CA LEU A 843 -8.15 28.45 16.93
C LEU A 843 -9.66 28.24 16.79
N CYS A 844 -10.10 27.06 16.35
CA CYS A 844 -11.52 26.72 16.26
C CYS A 844 -12.21 26.80 17.63
N LYS A 845 -11.62 26.17 18.66
CA LYS A 845 -12.15 26.18 20.03
C LYS A 845 -12.21 27.60 20.60
N LEU A 846 -11.17 28.41 20.37
CA LEU A 846 -11.12 29.81 20.79
C LEU A 846 -12.18 30.67 20.10
N TYR A 847 -12.40 30.47 18.80
CA TYR A 847 -13.42 31.21 18.04
C TYR A 847 -14.81 30.98 18.63
N VAL A 848 -15.18 29.71 18.84
CA VAL A 848 -16.49 29.35 19.42
C VAL A 848 -16.65 29.95 20.82
N LYS A 849 -15.60 29.90 21.65
CA LYS A 849 -15.60 30.50 23.00
C LYS A 849 -15.83 32.02 22.94
N LYS A 850 -15.22 32.72 21.98
CA LYS A 850 -15.41 34.18 21.78
C LYS A 850 -16.83 34.53 21.30
N GLN A 851 -17.47 33.67 20.52
CA GLN A 851 -18.86 33.87 20.05
C GLN A 851 -19.93 33.52 21.10
N ARG A 852 -19.55 32.95 22.25
CA ARG A 852 -20.47 32.49 23.31
C ARG A 852 -21.51 31.45 22.83
N GLU A 853 -21.19 30.71 21.77
CA GLU A 853 -22.06 29.67 21.24
C GLU A 853 -21.90 28.35 22.03
N LYS A 854 -22.96 27.54 22.08
CA LYS A 854 -22.91 26.20 22.69
C LYS A 854 -22.32 25.20 21.69
N ILE A 855 -21.30 24.46 22.11
CA ILE A 855 -20.72 23.38 21.29
C ILE A 855 -21.68 22.18 21.29
N ILE A 856 -22.12 21.78 20.10
CA ILE A 856 -22.83 20.50 19.90
C ILE A 856 -21.81 19.50 19.35
N VAL A 857 -21.55 18.44 20.11
CA VAL A 857 -20.69 17.35 19.65
C VAL A 857 -21.53 16.45 18.75
N CYS A 858 -21.18 16.39 17.47
CA CYS A 858 -21.85 15.56 16.46
C CYS A 858 -20.83 14.65 15.78
N SER A 859 -21.18 13.38 15.59
CA SER A 859 -20.29 12.44 14.89
C SER A 859 -20.23 12.77 13.39
N GLN A 860 -19.08 12.52 12.77
CA GLN A 860 -18.89 12.72 11.33
C GLN A 860 -19.92 11.94 10.49
N SER A 861 -20.30 10.74 10.93
CA SER A 861 -21.33 9.93 10.27
C SER A 861 -22.71 10.61 10.29
N VAL A 862 -23.10 11.18 11.43
CA VAL A 862 -24.36 11.90 11.56
C VAL A 862 -24.34 13.19 10.72
N LEU A 863 -23.22 13.91 10.70
CA LEU A 863 -23.08 15.09 9.83
C LEU A 863 -23.22 14.71 8.34
N ARG A 864 -22.60 13.62 7.90
CA ARG A 864 -22.75 13.15 6.53
C ARG A 864 -24.21 12.82 6.20
N GLU A 865 -24.95 12.20 7.11
CA GLU A 865 -26.37 11.91 6.92
C GLU A 865 -27.24 13.17 6.85
N LEU A 866 -27.00 14.15 7.73
CA LEU A 866 -27.78 15.40 7.78
C LEU A 866 -27.62 16.28 6.54
N PHE A 867 -26.47 16.21 5.89
CA PHE A 867 -26.14 17.05 4.73
C PHE A 867 -26.24 16.34 3.38
N LYS A 868 -26.76 15.10 3.36
CA LYS A 868 -27.23 14.42 2.14
C LYS A 868 -28.27 15.26 1.41
#